data_AF-A0A9E5YVW6-F1
#
_entry.id   AF-A0A9E5YVW6-F1
#
_cell.length_a   1.000
_cell.length_b   1.000
_cell.length_c   1.000
_cell.angle_alpha   90.00
_cell.angle_beta   90.00
_cell.angle_gamma   90.00
#
_symmetry.space_group_name_H-M   'P 1'
#
loop_
_entity.id
_entity.type
_entity.pdbx_description
1 polymer ?
#
loop_
_entity_poly.entity_id
_entity_poly.type
_entity_poly.pdbx_seq_one_letter_code
_entity_poly.pdbx_strand_id
1 'polypeptide(L)'
;MKRVTFFVVLIVLVGSLLADDLMQPAGPDKSLTSPRNASGFMYSSTRDRPAYEFIVDPTSIVSTYYDYMPGNYCSLPLRIQPEISNPYGLPAGGAYAIFMSIETVTAERRIFYAYIDADGNVTATDPVSTNDVRQGFPGLDVDCVTGNPFAAWHAVVEPDNSYDVLSSYDLYHMMGSPGLWIDEFISIDNPEAGEPTTGFDDDEFIWPSLFTSDSSPLGEDYRRVFVTGNNYTTSHGALSQPSENALLSYADFSTDDLNNQSTLDWNYRTIAQMDAWNAEDPIWMRPMKGCAVSDNLVAYAGYVVDYDATINDAFVLINENYGEGPFEFYSSDFIFPQWNPMNEDGTEYLFGEDSCYVVVQEIFEAGHMNIQFKDNNTKITWSGNMAITFDALDGNGPGYYYPTWCQIYPKEIVFDLNTHEFSFKDLYIEGADAYDNVPMVPWDLDEDGVVDSFDGDGWPEWVYNWPILYPADAFTYNNYKTVATGNWLVCVWADGTKAKRFYDGDNSFADWEAVPEIAIIISADHGATWSEPIFLNANDTPELAGQIPSYVYPGDVIEVISNTPGNYHGKIQLFYLDDNDFGSSINGNGLNNGGELMYASLDIEFPDAWVPTSTDDNEIPTLGFLAQNYPNPFNPSTTIKYEIKEAGNVTIEVFNIKGQKVKTLINEYHTANNYSTVWNGMNDNNESVSSGIYFYKMKTGDYNSVKKMILMK
;
A
#
# COMPACT_ATOMS: atom_id res chain seq x y z
N MET A 1 -65.63 -36.74 -14.38
CA MET A 1 -64.64 -37.78 -14.04
C MET A 1 -63.33 -37.63 -14.80
N LYS A 2 -63.29 -37.65 -16.14
CA LYS A 2 -62.01 -37.53 -16.90
C LYS A 2 -61.18 -36.25 -16.68
N ARG A 3 -61.79 -35.09 -16.36
CA ARG A 3 -61.08 -33.83 -16.10
C ARG A 3 -60.47 -33.71 -14.70
N VAL A 4 -61.02 -34.44 -13.72
CA VAL A 4 -60.50 -34.45 -12.33
C VAL A 4 -59.30 -35.41 -12.25
N THR A 5 -59.35 -36.54 -12.96
CA THR A 5 -58.23 -37.48 -13.03
C THR A 5 -57.00 -36.87 -13.72
N PHE A 6 -57.18 -36.01 -14.73
CA PHE A 6 -56.07 -35.35 -15.42
C PHE A 6 -55.37 -34.30 -14.55
N PHE A 7 -56.12 -33.57 -13.72
CA PHE A 7 -55.55 -32.60 -12.77
C PHE A 7 -54.82 -33.27 -11.60
N VAL A 8 -55.33 -34.41 -11.11
CA VAL A 8 -54.67 -35.17 -10.04
C VAL A 8 -53.37 -35.81 -10.54
N VAL A 9 -53.33 -36.32 -11.77
CA VAL A 9 -52.09 -36.86 -12.36
C VAL A 9 -51.05 -35.77 -12.62
N LEU A 10 -51.46 -34.56 -13.02
CA LEU A 10 -50.55 -33.43 -13.21
C LEU A 10 -49.95 -32.92 -11.89
N ILE A 11 -50.75 -32.88 -10.80
CA ILE A 11 -50.26 -32.48 -9.47
C ILE A 11 -49.31 -33.53 -8.88
N VAL A 12 -49.53 -34.82 -9.12
CA VAL A 12 -48.63 -35.88 -8.67
C VAL A 12 -47.31 -35.88 -9.46
N LEU A 13 -47.33 -35.56 -10.76
CA LEU A 13 -46.12 -35.43 -11.59
C LEU A 13 -45.29 -34.19 -11.26
N VAL A 14 -45.93 -33.05 -10.98
CA VAL A 14 -45.24 -31.84 -10.52
C VAL A 14 -44.73 -32.02 -9.08
N GLY A 15 -45.47 -32.73 -8.23
CA GLY A 15 -45.04 -33.06 -6.87
C GLY A 15 -43.88 -34.07 -6.81
N SER A 16 -43.76 -34.98 -7.79
CA SER A 16 -42.60 -35.89 -7.86
C SER A 16 -41.36 -35.23 -8.48
N LEU A 17 -41.53 -34.28 -9.40
CA LEU A 17 -40.42 -33.50 -9.97
C LEU A 17 -39.86 -32.47 -8.97
N LEU A 18 -40.65 -32.04 -7.98
CA LEU A 18 -40.20 -31.18 -6.87
C LEU A 18 -39.71 -31.97 -5.65
N ALA A 19 -39.89 -33.29 -5.63
CA ALA A 19 -39.45 -34.15 -4.52
C ALA A 19 -38.08 -34.81 -4.77
N ASP A 20 -37.64 -34.91 -6.03
CA ASP A 20 -36.27 -35.32 -6.36
C ASP A 20 -35.23 -34.21 -6.04
N ASP A 21 -35.65 -32.95 -5.95
CA ASP A 21 -34.81 -31.82 -5.52
C ASP A 21 -34.79 -31.60 -3.99
N LEU A 22 -35.52 -32.42 -3.20
CA LEU A 22 -35.65 -32.21 -1.74
C LEU A 22 -35.36 -33.44 -0.87
N MET A 23 -34.78 -34.51 -1.43
CA MET A 23 -34.29 -35.63 -0.62
C MET A 23 -32.98 -36.17 -1.17
N GLN A 24 -31.87 -35.50 -0.84
CA GLN A 24 -30.63 -36.24 -0.68
C GLN A 24 -30.78 -37.18 0.52
N PRO A 25 -30.32 -38.44 0.45
CA PRO A 25 -30.20 -39.25 1.64
C PRO A 25 -29.28 -38.51 2.61
N ALA A 26 -29.71 -38.35 3.85
CA ALA A 26 -28.82 -37.97 4.93
C ALA A 26 -27.66 -38.98 4.92
N GLY A 27 -26.52 -38.56 4.38
CA GLY A 27 -25.24 -39.22 4.58
C GLY A 27 -25.01 -39.31 6.08
N PRO A 28 -24.20 -40.27 6.55
CA PRO A 28 -23.92 -40.35 7.98
C PRO A 28 -23.39 -38.99 8.43
N ASP A 29 -24.01 -38.41 9.46
CA ASP A 29 -23.48 -37.30 10.26
C ASP A 29 -22.01 -37.61 10.54
N LYS A 30 -21.12 -37.07 9.70
CA LYS A 30 -19.76 -36.86 10.11
C LYS A 30 -19.83 -35.52 10.81
N SER A 31 -19.81 -35.56 12.14
CA SER A 31 -19.36 -34.42 12.92
C SER A 31 -17.99 -34.02 12.36
N LEU A 32 -17.96 -33.03 11.48
CA LEU A 32 -16.72 -32.50 10.94
C LEU A 32 -16.07 -31.74 12.09
N THR A 33 -15.05 -32.37 12.67
CA THR A 33 -14.02 -31.65 13.40
C THR A 33 -13.46 -30.59 12.45
N SER A 34 -13.75 -29.33 12.74
CA SER A 34 -13.11 -28.08 12.26
C SER A 34 -12.02 -28.26 11.19
N PRO A 35 -12.06 -27.55 10.04
CA PRO A 35 -11.00 -27.52 9.02
C PRO A 35 -9.76 -26.73 9.48
N ARG A 36 -9.41 -26.86 10.77
CA ARG A 36 -8.45 -26.00 11.46
C ARG A 36 -7.02 -26.22 10.98
N ASN A 37 -6.72 -27.40 10.41
CA ASN A 37 -5.37 -27.82 10.12
C ASN A 37 -5.34 -28.61 8.81
N ALA A 38 -4.67 -28.07 7.79
CA ALA A 38 -4.19 -28.72 6.55
C ALA A 38 -5.16 -28.87 5.36
N SER A 39 -5.20 -27.85 4.51
CA SER A 39 -5.29 -28.00 3.04
C SER A 39 -4.46 -26.91 2.32
N GLY A 40 -3.46 -26.32 2.98
CA GLY A 40 -2.62 -25.28 2.41
C GLY A 40 -1.17 -25.71 2.28
N PHE A 41 -0.50 -25.34 1.19
CA PHE A 41 0.93 -25.60 0.96
C PHE A 41 1.74 -24.30 0.93
N MET A 42 3.02 -24.37 1.28
CA MET A 42 3.93 -23.25 1.05
C MET A 42 4.29 -23.20 -0.43
N TYR A 43 4.09 -22.06 -1.06
CA TYR A 43 4.47 -21.85 -2.45
C TYR A 43 5.95 -22.16 -2.67
N SER A 44 6.23 -22.93 -3.72
CA SER A 44 7.61 -23.14 -4.17
C SER A 44 7.99 -22.02 -5.14
N SER A 45 9.08 -21.32 -4.82
CA SER A 45 9.64 -20.24 -5.65
C SER A 45 9.68 -20.60 -7.13
N THR A 46 9.26 -19.65 -7.96
CA THR A 46 9.23 -19.76 -9.42
C THR A 46 10.13 -18.74 -10.10
N ARG A 47 10.45 -17.63 -9.40
CA ARG A 47 11.34 -16.56 -9.88
C ARG A 47 12.76 -16.73 -9.34
N ASP A 48 13.68 -15.91 -9.83
CA ASP A 48 15.03 -15.85 -9.29
C ASP A 48 15.05 -15.02 -8.00
N ARG A 49 15.72 -15.54 -6.97
CA ARG A 49 16.03 -14.78 -5.75
C ARG A 49 17.28 -13.93 -6.00
N PRO A 50 17.26 -12.61 -5.69
CA PRO A 50 18.43 -11.76 -5.83
C PRO A 50 19.57 -12.23 -4.94
N ALA A 51 20.81 -12.09 -5.42
CA ALA A 51 21.99 -12.25 -4.59
C ALA A 51 22.14 -11.05 -3.66
N TYR A 52 22.67 -11.29 -2.46
CA TYR A 52 22.94 -10.25 -1.48
C TYR A 52 24.19 -10.56 -0.67
N GLU A 53 24.79 -9.51 -0.11
CA GLU A 53 25.84 -9.60 0.91
C GLU A 53 25.68 -8.49 1.96
N PHE A 54 26.01 -8.77 3.22
CA PHE A 54 26.07 -7.73 4.24
C PHE A 54 27.27 -6.81 3.98
N ILE A 55 27.00 -5.52 3.87
CA ILE A 55 28.03 -4.48 3.90
C ILE A 55 28.35 -4.14 5.36
N VAL A 56 27.30 -4.04 6.17
CA VAL A 56 27.37 -3.82 7.61
C VAL A 56 26.52 -4.89 8.28
N ASP A 57 27.20 -5.79 8.99
CA ASP A 57 26.54 -6.78 9.84
C ASP A 57 25.64 -6.09 10.88
N PRO A 58 24.55 -6.75 11.33
CA PRO A 58 23.70 -6.24 12.40
C PRO A 58 24.47 -5.63 13.57
N THR A 59 24.27 -4.33 13.77
CA THR A 59 24.99 -3.52 14.76
C THR A 59 23.97 -2.88 15.72
N SER A 60 24.19 -3.05 17.03
CA SER A 60 23.34 -2.48 18.07
C SER A 60 23.43 -0.96 18.07
N ILE A 61 22.28 -0.30 18.02
CA ILE A 61 22.11 1.15 18.20
C ILE A 61 21.92 1.43 19.69
N VAL A 62 20.91 0.81 20.30
CA VAL A 62 20.59 1.01 21.72
C VAL A 62 19.70 -0.10 22.25
N SER A 63 19.88 -0.47 23.52
CA SER A 63 18.92 -1.31 24.23
C SER A 63 17.69 -0.50 24.64
N THR A 64 16.50 -1.09 24.54
CA THR A 64 15.23 -0.42 24.84
C THR A 64 14.25 -1.37 25.51
N TYR A 65 13.41 -0.84 26.40
CA TYR A 65 12.22 -1.53 26.94
C TYR A 65 10.93 -1.18 26.18
N TYR A 66 11.07 -0.45 25.07
CA TYR A 66 9.99 -0.21 24.13
C TYR A 66 10.07 -1.26 23.03
N ASP A 67 9.08 -2.15 22.98
CA ASP A 67 9.06 -3.39 22.18
C ASP A 67 7.93 -3.39 21.13
N TYR A 68 7.49 -2.20 20.73
CA TYR A 68 6.31 -2.06 19.90
C TYR A 68 6.45 -0.93 18.90
N MET A 69 6.70 -1.26 17.62
CA MET A 69 6.76 -0.27 16.54
C MET A 69 7.65 0.94 16.89
N PRO A 70 8.94 0.74 17.23
CA PRO A 70 9.80 1.81 17.71
C PRO A 70 10.00 2.95 16.69
N GLY A 71 9.79 2.70 15.40
CA GLY A 71 9.84 3.70 14.34
C GLY A 71 8.53 4.48 14.15
N ASN A 72 8.18 4.75 12.89
CA ASN A 72 6.94 5.43 12.50
C ASN A 72 5.97 4.44 11.83
N TYR A 73 4.66 4.67 11.94
CA TYR A 73 3.65 3.83 11.28
C TYR A 73 3.63 3.99 9.76
N CYS A 74 3.70 5.22 9.26
CA CYS A 74 3.42 5.53 7.85
C CYS A 74 4.55 6.31 7.16
N SER A 75 5.72 6.38 7.79
CA SER A 75 6.94 6.99 7.27
C SER A 75 8.16 6.12 7.61
N LEU A 76 9.33 6.53 7.12
CA LEU A 76 10.59 5.83 7.32
C LEU A 76 11.39 6.49 8.46
N PRO A 77 11.73 5.73 9.52
CA PRO A 77 12.49 6.25 10.65
C PRO A 77 14.00 6.38 10.36
N LEU A 78 14.48 5.86 9.23
CA LEU A 78 15.88 5.88 8.82
C LEU A 78 16.02 6.70 7.54
N ARG A 79 16.79 7.80 7.60
CA ARG A 79 16.99 8.74 6.50
C ARG A 79 18.47 8.88 6.16
N ILE A 80 18.82 8.73 4.90
CA ILE A 80 20.19 8.91 4.42
C ILE A 80 20.48 10.41 4.31
N GLN A 81 21.56 10.83 4.93
CA GLN A 81 21.99 12.21 4.85
C GLN A 81 22.61 12.46 3.47
N PRO A 82 22.17 13.47 2.72
CA PRO A 82 22.74 13.77 1.41
C PRO A 82 24.22 14.15 1.53
N GLU A 83 24.99 13.90 0.49
CA GLU A 83 26.35 14.45 0.40
C GLU A 83 26.28 15.97 0.23
N ILE A 84 26.96 16.70 1.13
CA ILE A 84 26.95 18.16 1.12
C ILE A 84 28.30 18.73 0.74
N SER A 85 28.26 19.72 -0.13
CA SER A 85 29.41 20.52 -0.50
C SER A 85 29.28 21.98 -0.05
N ASN A 86 30.43 22.62 0.15
CA ASN A 86 30.52 24.05 0.44
C ASN A 86 29.90 24.86 -0.73
N PRO A 87 29.08 25.89 -0.49
CA PRO A 87 28.91 26.66 0.75
C PRO A 87 27.84 26.18 1.72
N TYR A 88 27.13 25.08 1.43
CA TYR A 88 25.90 24.73 2.12
C TYR A 88 26.09 24.00 3.46
N GLY A 89 27.31 23.52 3.74
CA GLY A 89 27.64 22.91 5.02
C GLY A 89 29.00 22.22 5.03
N LEU A 90 29.32 21.60 6.15
CA LEU A 90 30.41 20.64 6.28
C LEU A 90 30.03 19.30 5.61
N PRO A 91 31.00 18.51 5.11
CA PRO A 91 30.72 17.23 4.47
C PRO A 91 29.86 16.31 5.35
N ALA A 92 28.91 15.67 4.68
CA ALA A 92 27.88 14.79 5.21
C ALA A 92 27.80 13.54 4.33
N GLY A 93 27.12 12.50 4.81
CA GLY A 93 26.97 11.23 4.08
C GLY A 93 26.71 10.00 4.97
N GLY A 94 26.36 10.21 6.24
CA GLY A 94 25.87 9.16 7.12
C GLY A 94 24.34 8.97 6.98
N ALA A 95 23.72 8.44 8.02
CA ALA A 95 22.27 8.30 8.12
C ALA A 95 21.80 8.71 9.52
N TYR A 96 20.60 9.27 9.59
CA TYR A 96 19.90 9.53 10.84
C TYR A 96 18.79 8.50 11.01
N ALA A 97 18.72 7.89 12.19
CA ALA A 97 17.57 7.11 12.63
C ALA A 97 16.84 7.89 13.73
N ILE A 98 15.50 7.89 13.70
CA ILE A 98 14.67 8.40 14.80
C ILE A 98 13.76 7.30 15.33
N PHE A 99 13.63 7.20 16.65
CA PHE A 99 12.86 6.12 17.25
C PHE A 99 12.39 6.44 18.66
N MET A 100 11.36 5.72 19.10
CA MET A 100 10.93 5.65 20.48
C MET A 100 11.83 4.68 21.24
N SER A 101 12.25 5.09 22.44
CA SER A 101 12.97 4.22 23.37
C SER A 101 12.49 4.44 24.81
N ILE A 102 12.60 3.38 25.61
CA ILE A 102 12.43 3.40 27.05
C ILE A 102 13.72 2.85 27.66
N GLU A 103 14.48 3.68 28.38
CA GLU A 103 15.79 3.29 28.92
C GLU A 103 15.71 2.26 30.06
N THR A 104 14.62 2.27 30.82
CA THR A 104 14.36 1.32 31.92
C THR A 104 12.87 1.03 32.01
N VAL A 105 12.45 -0.12 32.54
CA VAL A 105 11.03 -0.50 32.72
C VAL A 105 10.15 0.52 33.47
N THR A 106 10.74 1.55 34.09
CA THR A 106 10.03 2.64 34.79
C THR A 106 10.28 4.03 34.19
N ALA A 107 11.14 4.15 33.18
CA ALA A 107 11.40 5.42 32.51
C ALA A 107 10.23 5.80 31.59
N GLU A 108 10.11 7.09 31.30
CA GLU A 108 9.16 7.55 30.28
C GLU A 108 9.61 7.13 28.88
N ARG A 109 8.63 6.92 28.00
CA ARG A 109 8.88 6.72 26.57
C ARG A 109 9.28 8.06 25.96
N ARG A 110 10.47 8.13 25.36
CA ARG A 110 11.02 9.36 24.75
C ARG A 110 11.50 9.11 23.33
N ILE A 111 11.70 10.19 22.57
CA ILE A 111 12.25 10.14 21.23
C ILE A 111 13.77 10.33 21.27
N PHE A 112 14.45 9.40 20.62
CA PHE A 112 15.89 9.38 20.45
C PHE A 112 16.21 9.49 18.97
N TYR A 113 17.40 10.00 18.69
CA TYR A 113 18.02 9.84 17.39
C TYR A 113 19.27 8.96 17.52
N ALA A 114 19.67 8.35 16.42
CA ALA A 114 21.02 7.83 16.24
C ALA A 114 21.61 8.37 14.95
N TYR A 115 22.94 8.60 14.96
CA TYR A 115 23.68 8.91 13.74
C TYR A 115 24.61 7.74 13.41
N ILE A 116 24.44 7.21 12.21
CA ILE A 116 25.24 6.14 11.64
C ILE A 116 26.16 6.79 10.59
N ASP A 117 27.47 6.66 10.74
CA ASP A 117 28.40 7.24 9.76
C ASP A 117 28.40 6.46 8.43
N ALA A 118 29.09 6.99 7.42
CA ALA A 118 29.13 6.38 6.09
C ALA A 118 29.70 4.95 6.05
N ASP A 119 30.50 4.58 7.07
CA ASP A 119 31.09 3.25 7.23
C ASP A 119 30.14 2.29 8.00
N GLY A 120 28.97 2.77 8.44
CA GLY A 120 27.98 1.98 9.17
C GLY A 120 28.15 1.98 10.69
N ASN A 121 29.04 2.81 11.25
CA ASN A 121 29.24 2.86 12.69
C ASN A 121 28.23 3.80 13.36
N VAL A 122 27.61 3.34 14.45
CA VAL A 122 26.79 4.20 15.31
C VAL A 122 27.73 5.12 16.10
N THR A 123 27.65 6.43 15.87
CA THR A 123 28.57 7.42 16.46
C THR A 123 27.90 8.41 17.43
N ALA A 124 26.58 8.50 17.40
CA ALA A 124 25.79 9.24 18.38
C ALA A 124 24.45 8.54 18.62
N THR A 125 23.98 8.57 19.86
CA THR A 125 22.65 8.08 20.23
C THR A 125 22.19 8.80 21.49
N ASP A 126 21.25 9.72 21.34
CA ASP A 126 20.83 10.60 22.42
C ASP A 126 19.34 10.98 22.24
N PRO A 127 18.65 11.42 23.30
CA PRO A 127 17.33 12.02 23.18
C PRO A 127 17.37 13.24 22.26
N VAL A 128 16.37 13.40 21.39
CA VAL A 128 16.23 14.61 20.55
C VAL A 128 15.93 15.83 21.42
N SER A 129 15.08 15.63 22.43
CA SER A 129 14.61 16.65 23.35
C SER A 129 15.28 16.50 24.72
N THR A 130 15.45 17.61 25.45
CA THR A 130 15.83 17.56 26.87
C THR A 130 14.64 17.42 27.83
N ASN A 131 13.41 17.59 27.34
CA ASN A 131 12.21 17.52 28.16
C ASN A 131 11.84 16.06 28.45
N ASP A 132 11.78 15.74 29.74
CA ASP A 132 11.50 14.40 30.24
C ASP A 132 9.99 14.21 30.43
N VAL A 133 9.29 14.15 29.30
CA VAL A 133 7.85 13.89 29.21
C VAL A 133 7.60 12.71 28.28
N ARG A 134 6.42 12.11 28.37
CA ARG A 134 6.02 11.04 27.45
C ARG A 134 5.87 11.60 26.04
N GLN A 135 6.71 11.12 25.13
CA GLN A 135 6.71 11.49 23.72
C GLN A 135 6.32 10.28 22.86
N GLY A 136 5.93 10.48 21.60
CA GLY A 136 5.54 9.36 20.76
C GLY A 136 5.57 9.60 19.26
N PHE A 137 5.81 8.49 18.55
CA PHE A 137 5.59 8.29 17.12
C PHE A 137 6.29 9.35 16.25
N PRO A 138 7.63 9.31 16.21
CA PRO A 138 8.40 10.36 15.60
C PRO A 138 8.37 10.29 14.07
N GLY A 139 8.32 11.44 13.40
CA GLY A 139 8.63 11.60 11.98
C GLY A 139 10.04 12.17 11.79
N LEU A 140 10.70 11.79 10.70
CA LEU A 140 12.03 12.27 10.33
C LEU A 140 12.12 12.48 8.81
N ASP A 141 12.73 13.60 8.44
CA ASP A 141 13.26 13.80 7.09
C ASP A 141 14.52 14.67 7.14
N VAL A 142 15.30 14.68 6.07
CA VAL A 142 16.58 15.40 6.01
C VAL A 142 16.56 16.42 4.88
N ASP A 143 16.84 17.69 5.23
CA ASP A 143 16.93 18.76 4.23
C ASP A 143 18.00 18.43 3.19
N CYS A 144 17.61 18.34 1.92
CA CYS A 144 18.51 17.98 0.82
C CYS A 144 19.66 18.99 0.59
N VAL A 145 19.52 20.23 1.08
CA VAL A 145 20.53 21.29 0.90
C VAL A 145 21.52 21.34 2.06
N THR A 146 21.03 21.32 3.29
CA THR A 146 21.87 21.45 4.50
C THR A 146 22.16 20.12 5.20
N GLY A 147 21.45 19.05 4.87
CA GLY A 147 21.56 17.74 5.52
C GLY A 147 21.24 17.77 7.01
N ASN A 148 20.56 18.82 7.44
CA ASN A 148 20.01 18.90 8.78
C ASN A 148 18.78 17.99 8.83
N PRO A 149 18.72 17.03 9.77
CA PRO A 149 17.49 16.30 10.03
C PRO A 149 16.47 17.22 10.71
N PHE A 150 15.22 17.09 10.28
CA PHE A 150 14.04 17.60 10.97
C PHE A 150 13.31 16.44 11.62
N ALA A 151 12.85 16.65 12.85
CA ALA A 151 12.11 15.68 13.62
C ALA A 151 10.79 16.27 14.13
N ALA A 152 9.73 15.46 14.14
CA ALA A 152 8.48 15.80 14.80
C ALA A 152 7.98 14.63 15.65
N TRP A 153 7.29 14.90 16.76
CA TRP A 153 6.69 13.90 17.64
C TRP A 153 5.55 14.52 18.43
N HIS A 154 4.64 13.71 18.96
CA HIS A 154 3.62 14.24 19.86
C HIS A 154 4.04 14.15 21.32
N ALA A 155 3.60 15.10 22.13
CA ALA A 155 3.74 15.09 23.59
C ALA A 155 2.69 15.99 24.25
N VAL A 156 2.43 15.76 25.54
CA VAL A 156 1.63 16.69 26.35
C VAL A 156 2.58 17.68 27.00
N VAL A 157 2.58 18.93 26.53
CA VAL A 157 3.44 20.00 27.07
C VAL A 157 2.65 21.19 27.61
N GLU A 158 1.37 21.30 27.26
CA GLU A 158 0.51 22.38 27.71
C GLU A 158 -0.39 21.99 28.92
N PRO A 159 -0.89 22.97 29.70
CA PRO A 159 -1.66 22.71 30.92
C PRO A 159 -3.06 22.11 30.69
N ASP A 160 -3.56 22.15 29.46
CA ASP A 160 -4.86 21.60 29.06
C ASP A 160 -4.84 20.05 28.97
N ASN A 161 -3.64 19.46 29.02
CA ASN A 161 -3.38 18.03 28.96
C ASN A 161 -3.77 17.40 27.61
N SER A 162 -3.70 18.16 26.53
CA SER A 162 -3.84 17.64 25.16
C SER A 162 -2.47 17.31 24.55
N TYR A 163 -2.45 16.46 23.51
CA TYR A 163 -1.22 16.13 22.80
C TYR A 163 -0.99 17.12 21.66
N ASP A 164 0.13 17.83 21.71
CA ASP A 164 0.60 18.69 20.63
C ASP A 164 1.62 17.96 19.77
N VAL A 165 1.81 18.42 18.53
CA VAL A 165 2.95 18.00 17.71
C VAL A 165 4.08 19.00 17.85
N LEU A 166 5.15 18.54 18.49
CA LEU A 166 6.41 19.23 18.62
C LEU A 166 7.30 18.94 17.42
N SER A 167 8.16 19.90 17.08
CA SER A 167 9.21 19.75 16.09
C SER A 167 10.55 20.28 16.62
N SER A 168 11.63 19.77 16.04
CA SER A 168 13.00 20.29 16.20
C SER A 168 13.83 19.93 14.96
N TYR A 169 15.03 20.50 14.84
CA TYR A 169 16.01 20.14 13.83
C TYR A 169 17.44 20.25 14.38
N ASP A 170 18.33 19.40 13.88
CA ASP A 170 19.77 19.41 14.20
C ASP A 170 20.52 20.36 13.26
N LEU A 171 21.61 20.95 13.74
CA LEU A 171 22.45 21.90 12.99
C LEU A 171 23.74 21.24 12.50
N TYR A 172 23.63 20.04 11.90
CA TYR A 172 24.78 19.31 11.38
C TYR A 172 25.62 20.17 10.42
N HIS A 173 24.99 20.90 9.50
CA HIS A 173 25.72 21.70 8.51
C HIS A 173 26.68 22.74 9.12
N MET A 174 26.38 23.25 10.32
CA MET A 174 27.22 24.22 11.03
C MET A 174 28.33 23.54 11.83
N MET A 175 28.04 22.38 12.42
CA MET A 175 28.91 21.70 13.38
C MET A 175 29.83 20.66 12.73
N GLY A 176 29.36 20.01 11.65
CA GLY A 176 30.00 18.86 11.02
C GLY A 176 29.95 17.60 11.87
N SER A 177 29.02 17.56 12.82
CA SER A 177 28.76 16.44 13.72
C SER A 177 27.31 16.49 14.18
N PRO A 178 26.66 15.34 14.41
CA PRO A 178 25.27 15.29 14.86
C PRO A 178 25.11 15.78 16.31
N GLY A 179 23.89 16.14 16.68
CA GLY A 179 23.45 16.32 18.08
C GLY A 179 23.33 17.76 18.58
N LEU A 180 23.41 18.75 17.70
CA LEU A 180 23.07 20.14 18.03
C LEU A 180 21.61 20.42 17.63
N TRP A 181 20.69 19.71 18.27
CA TRP A 181 19.25 19.95 18.15
C TRP A 181 18.89 21.30 18.78
N ILE A 182 18.05 22.08 18.10
CA ILE A 182 17.49 23.29 18.70
C ILE A 182 16.39 22.92 19.71
N ASP A 183 16.03 23.87 20.58
CA ASP A 183 14.93 23.68 21.51
C ASP A 183 13.64 23.34 20.75
N GLU A 184 12.88 22.35 21.26
CA GLU A 184 11.63 21.93 20.65
C GLU A 184 10.58 23.05 20.66
N PHE A 185 9.73 23.07 19.63
CA PHE A 185 8.67 24.06 19.47
C PHE A 185 7.41 23.40 18.92
N ILE A 186 6.25 24.01 19.18
CA ILE A 186 4.96 23.51 18.72
C ILE A 186 4.80 23.81 17.23
N SER A 187 4.55 22.76 16.44
CA SER A 187 4.32 22.80 14.99
C SER A 187 2.88 22.46 14.60
N ILE A 188 2.16 21.74 15.47
CA ILE A 188 0.70 21.65 15.51
C ILE A 188 0.31 21.82 16.97
N ASP A 189 -0.40 22.92 17.23
CA ASP A 189 -1.02 23.23 18.51
C ASP A 189 -2.40 22.59 18.53
N ASN A 190 -2.65 21.70 19.49
CA ASN A 190 -3.91 20.98 19.53
C ASN A 190 -5.04 21.90 20.02
N PRO A 191 -6.19 21.95 19.34
CA PRO A 191 -7.24 22.89 19.73
C PRO A 191 -7.85 22.56 21.09
N GLU A 192 -8.01 23.57 21.95
CA GLU A 192 -8.80 23.45 23.17
C GLU A 192 -10.27 23.14 22.84
N ALA A 193 -10.96 22.45 23.77
CA ALA A 193 -12.38 22.16 23.66
C ALA A 193 -13.21 23.44 23.40
N GLY A 194 -13.80 23.53 22.20
CA GLY A 194 -14.63 24.66 21.76
C GLY A 194 -14.01 25.56 20.69
N GLU A 195 -12.75 25.35 20.30
CA GLU A 195 -12.11 26.01 19.15
C GLU A 195 -11.59 24.98 18.11
N PRO A 196 -12.45 24.04 17.65
CA PRO A 196 -11.99 22.92 16.82
C PRO A 196 -11.50 23.36 15.45
N THR A 197 -10.45 22.71 14.96
CA THR A 197 -9.83 23.01 13.66
C THR A 197 -10.65 22.47 12.51
N THR A 198 -11.27 21.31 12.71
CA THR A 198 -12.09 20.60 11.70
C THR A 198 -13.57 20.93 11.81
N GLY A 199 -13.97 21.61 12.89
CA GLY A 199 -15.37 21.85 13.24
C GLY A 199 -16.00 20.76 14.12
N PHE A 200 -15.24 19.74 14.52
CA PHE A 200 -15.67 18.69 15.46
C PHE A 200 -15.08 18.92 16.85
N ASP A 201 -15.89 18.77 17.91
CA ASP A 201 -15.56 19.20 19.27
C ASP A 201 -14.39 18.44 19.96
N ASP A 202 -13.73 17.50 19.28
CA ASP A 202 -12.79 16.55 19.89
C ASP A 202 -11.42 16.41 19.23
N ASP A 203 -11.05 17.23 18.22
CA ASP A 203 -9.75 17.17 17.52
C ASP A 203 -8.53 16.88 18.44
N GLU A 204 -7.80 15.79 18.13
CA GLU A 204 -6.59 15.31 18.81
C GLU A 204 -5.55 14.85 17.78
N PHE A 205 -4.70 15.78 17.29
CA PHE A 205 -3.74 15.49 16.23
C PHE A 205 -2.42 14.89 16.76
N ILE A 206 -2.24 13.59 16.55
CA ILE A 206 -1.09 12.80 17.00
C ILE A 206 -0.39 12.08 15.83
N TRP A 207 0.46 11.10 16.14
CA TRP A 207 1.21 10.27 15.17
C TRP A 207 1.79 11.03 13.97
N PRO A 208 2.68 12.00 14.22
CA PRO A 208 3.14 12.85 13.16
C PRO A 208 4.02 12.11 12.15
N SER A 209 3.96 12.57 10.89
CA SER A 209 5.00 12.30 9.90
C SER A 209 5.56 13.64 9.41
N LEU A 210 6.84 13.64 9.04
CA LEU A 210 7.55 14.83 8.60
C LEU A 210 8.18 14.58 7.23
N PHE A 211 8.10 15.59 6.37
CA PHE A 211 8.72 15.60 5.04
C PHE A 211 9.27 16.99 4.73
N THR A 212 10.32 17.04 3.94
CA THR A 212 10.93 18.26 3.40
C THR A 212 10.82 18.24 1.87
N SER A 213 10.58 19.40 1.28
CA SER A 213 10.66 19.62 -0.15
C SER A 213 11.88 20.47 -0.47
N ASP A 214 12.53 20.16 -1.57
CA ASP A 214 13.66 20.89 -2.13
C ASP A 214 13.25 22.23 -2.76
N SER A 215 11.94 22.48 -2.87
CA SER A 215 11.36 23.69 -3.45
C SER A 215 10.35 24.38 -2.52
N SER A 216 10.07 25.64 -2.84
CA SER A 216 9.12 26.50 -2.12
C SER A 216 8.50 27.53 -3.06
N PRO A 217 7.23 27.93 -2.84
CA PRO A 217 6.62 29.04 -3.59
C PRO A 217 7.30 30.40 -3.34
N LEU A 218 8.18 30.53 -2.33
CA LEU A 218 8.91 31.77 -2.04
C LEU A 218 10.16 31.96 -2.92
N GLY A 219 10.60 30.92 -3.65
CA GLY A 219 11.72 30.98 -4.60
C GLY A 219 12.89 30.07 -4.22
N GLU A 220 13.96 30.10 -5.02
CA GLU A 220 15.09 29.15 -4.99
C GLU A 220 15.92 29.14 -3.69
N ASP A 221 15.86 30.20 -2.90
CA ASP A 221 16.55 30.28 -1.61
C ASP A 221 15.78 29.58 -0.47
N TYR A 222 14.52 29.23 -0.73
CA TYR A 222 13.60 28.65 0.24
C TYR A 222 13.27 27.20 -0.10
N ARG A 223 12.99 26.44 0.96
CA ARG A 223 12.50 25.07 0.96
C ARG A 223 11.28 25.01 1.86
N ARG A 224 10.54 23.89 1.84
CA ARG A 224 9.34 23.74 2.67
C ARG A 224 9.42 22.48 3.50
N VAL A 225 9.08 22.60 4.78
CA VAL A 225 8.88 21.45 5.68
C VAL A 225 7.37 21.26 5.86
N PHE A 226 6.96 20.00 5.89
CA PHE A 226 5.59 19.54 6.09
C PHE A 226 5.53 18.62 7.30
N VAL A 227 4.55 18.84 8.17
CA VAL A 227 4.24 18.00 9.32
C VAL A 227 2.77 17.64 9.22
N THR A 228 2.47 16.35 9.17
CA THR A 228 1.08 15.86 9.22
C THR A 228 0.78 15.36 10.61
N GLY A 229 -0.35 15.75 11.20
CA GLY A 229 -0.89 15.18 12.43
C GLY A 229 -2.16 14.39 12.13
N ASN A 230 -2.25 13.15 12.58
CA ASN A 230 -3.42 12.30 12.44
C ASN A 230 -4.34 12.48 13.66
N ASN A 231 -5.60 12.76 13.42
CA ASN A 231 -6.60 12.84 14.46
C ASN A 231 -6.82 11.45 15.09
N TYR A 232 -7.00 11.38 16.39
CA TYR A 232 -7.25 10.13 17.14
C TYR A 232 -8.62 10.14 17.85
N THR A 233 -9.59 10.80 17.26
CA THR A 233 -10.88 10.97 17.91
C THR A 233 -11.75 9.73 17.86
N THR A 234 -12.27 9.36 19.03
CA THR A 234 -13.08 8.15 19.25
C THR A 234 -14.57 8.45 19.42
N SER A 235 -14.97 9.73 19.39
CA SER A 235 -16.31 10.12 19.86
C SER A 235 -17.43 9.94 18.86
N HIS A 236 -17.11 9.60 17.60
CA HIS A 236 -18.07 9.54 16.49
C HIS A 236 -18.54 8.11 16.11
N GLY A 237 -18.44 7.13 17.04
CA GLY A 237 -18.86 5.74 16.78
C GLY A 237 -19.20 4.94 18.05
N ALA A 238 -20.14 3.99 17.93
CA ALA A 238 -20.64 3.16 19.03
C ALA A 238 -19.58 2.26 19.72
N LEU A 239 -18.36 2.16 19.16
CA LEU A 239 -17.27 1.29 19.61
C LEU A 239 -15.97 2.03 19.97
N SER A 240 -15.94 3.37 19.99
CA SER A 240 -14.73 4.15 20.33
C SER A 240 -13.51 3.87 19.43
N GLN A 241 -13.73 3.69 18.12
CA GLN A 241 -12.64 3.53 17.14
C GLN A 241 -12.13 4.89 16.65
N PRO A 242 -10.81 5.05 16.40
CA PRO A 242 -10.24 6.33 16.01
C PRO A 242 -10.58 6.70 14.56
N SER A 243 -11.11 7.90 14.34
CA SER A 243 -11.15 8.51 13.01
C SER A 243 -9.82 9.20 12.72
N GLU A 244 -9.16 8.81 11.64
CA GLU A 244 -7.82 9.29 11.28
C GLU A 244 -7.88 10.42 10.23
N ASN A 245 -8.71 11.46 10.36
CA ASN A 245 -8.50 12.63 9.50
C ASN A 245 -7.16 13.32 9.82
N ALA A 246 -6.64 14.15 8.92
CA ALA A 246 -5.30 14.72 9.08
C ALA A 246 -5.30 16.26 9.03
N LEU A 247 -4.45 16.86 9.86
CA LEU A 247 -4.03 18.25 9.75
C LEU A 247 -2.66 18.31 9.10
N LEU A 248 -2.56 19.05 7.99
CA LEU A 248 -1.30 19.38 7.35
C LEU A 248 -0.80 20.73 7.86
N SER A 249 0.34 20.74 8.51
CA SER A 249 1.11 21.93 8.86
C SER A 249 2.32 22.07 7.94
N TYR A 250 2.66 23.27 7.51
CA TYR A 250 3.84 23.52 6.68
C TYR A 250 4.45 24.90 6.92
N ALA A 251 5.76 24.99 6.73
CA ALA A 251 6.52 26.23 6.84
C ALA A 251 7.60 26.32 5.76
N ASP A 252 7.77 27.51 5.19
CA ASP A 252 8.90 27.80 4.31
C ASP A 252 10.11 28.25 5.13
N PHE A 253 11.30 27.82 4.74
CA PHE A 253 12.53 28.16 5.44
C PHE A 253 13.71 28.32 4.47
N SER A 254 14.63 29.21 4.84
CA SER A 254 15.94 29.37 4.20
C SER A 254 17.04 28.79 5.08
N THR A 255 18.27 28.66 4.56
CA THR A 255 19.43 28.28 5.38
C THR A 255 19.72 29.32 6.47
N ASP A 256 19.42 30.60 6.22
CA ASP A 256 19.59 31.65 7.23
C ASP A 256 18.59 31.50 8.38
N ASP A 257 17.39 31.01 8.14
CA ASP A 257 16.42 30.72 9.21
C ASP A 257 16.95 29.63 10.15
N LEU A 258 17.56 28.57 9.59
CA LEU A 258 18.18 27.50 10.38
C LEU A 258 19.41 27.99 11.15
N ASN A 259 20.27 28.78 10.51
CA ASN A 259 21.43 29.42 11.16
C ASN A 259 21.03 30.29 12.37
N ASN A 260 19.86 30.93 12.27
CA ASN A 260 19.30 31.76 13.33
C ASN A 260 18.45 30.98 14.34
N GLN A 261 18.34 29.64 14.20
CA GLN A 261 17.56 28.76 15.06
C GLN A 261 16.08 29.19 15.14
N SER A 262 15.52 29.61 14.00
CA SER A 262 14.12 30.01 13.88
C SER A 262 13.18 28.83 14.15
N THR A 263 12.05 29.08 14.82
CA THR A 263 10.95 28.11 14.99
C THR A 263 10.05 28.02 13.76
N LEU A 264 10.35 28.81 12.72
CA LEU A 264 9.62 28.92 11.45
C LEU A 264 8.20 29.50 11.59
N ASP A 265 7.65 29.99 10.48
CA ASP A 265 6.29 30.54 10.40
C ASP A 265 5.34 29.48 9.81
N TRP A 266 4.58 28.82 10.67
CA TRP A 266 3.73 27.68 10.31
C TRP A 266 2.35 28.08 9.77
N ASN A 267 1.90 27.35 8.77
CA ASN A 267 0.57 27.43 8.17
C ASN A 267 -0.14 26.08 8.32
N TYR A 268 -1.47 26.11 8.46
CA TYR A 268 -2.27 24.93 8.77
C TYR A 268 -3.39 24.72 7.76
N ARG A 269 -3.70 23.46 7.48
CA ARG A 269 -4.75 23.08 6.53
C ARG A 269 -5.35 21.72 6.85
N THR A 270 -6.67 21.69 6.96
CA THR A 270 -7.41 20.43 7.00
C THR A 270 -7.68 19.91 5.59
N ILE A 271 -8.04 18.62 5.50
CA ILE A 271 -8.38 17.96 4.24
C ILE A 271 -9.88 17.67 4.25
N ALA A 272 -10.64 18.48 3.52
CA ALA A 272 -12.10 18.47 3.55
C ALA A 272 -12.73 17.08 3.32
N GLN A 273 -12.12 16.23 2.48
CA GLN A 273 -12.60 14.86 2.26
C GLN A 273 -12.44 14.00 3.52
N MET A 274 -11.32 14.11 4.23
CA MET A 274 -11.10 13.37 5.47
C MET A 274 -11.94 13.93 6.62
N ASP A 275 -12.13 15.26 6.67
CA ASP A 275 -13.05 15.88 7.63
C ASP A 275 -14.48 15.38 7.42
N ALA A 276 -14.90 15.18 6.16
CA ALA A 276 -16.20 14.59 5.84
C ALA A 276 -16.32 13.12 6.28
N TRP A 277 -15.23 12.35 6.21
CA TRP A 277 -15.17 10.96 6.70
C TRP A 277 -15.19 10.83 8.23
N ASN A 278 -14.82 11.89 8.94
CA ASN A 278 -14.88 11.97 10.40
C ASN A 278 -16.28 12.32 10.94
N ALA A 279 -17.29 12.59 10.10
CA ALA A 279 -18.62 12.99 10.56
C ALA A 279 -19.50 11.79 10.99
N GLU A 280 -20.21 11.90 12.13
CA GLU A 280 -21.28 10.95 12.48
C GLU A 280 -22.47 11.03 11.51
N ASP A 281 -22.91 9.87 11.04
CA ASP A 281 -24.14 9.58 10.26
C ASP A 281 -24.26 10.34 8.90
N PRO A 282 -24.27 9.62 7.76
CA PRO A 282 -24.46 8.17 7.67
C PRO A 282 -23.19 7.32 7.76
N ILE A 283 -21.97 7.88 7.64
CA ILE A 283 -20.79 7.01 7.50
C ILE A 283 -19.57 7.61 8.21
N TRP A 284 -19.21 7.00 9.33
CA TRP A 284 -17.88 7.07 9.90
C TRP A 284 -16.94 6.21 9.04
N MET A 285 -15.84 6.81 8.58
CA MET A 285 -14.83 6.15 7.76
C MET A 285 -13.44 6.39 8.35
N ARG A 286 -12.63 5.33 8.41
CA ARG A 286 -11.24 5.40 8.85
C ARG A 286 -10.29 5.33 7.67
N PRO A 287 -9.59 6.43 7.32
CA PRO A 287 -8.59 6.43 6.25
C PRO A 287 -7.21 6.00 6.77
N MET A 288 -6.86 4.73 6.53
CA MET A 288 -5.50 4.21 6.68
C MET A 288 -4.62 4.77 5.56
N LYS A 289 -3.56 5.51 5.88
CA LYS A 289 -2.85 6.29 4.86
C LYS A 289 -1.40 6.59 5.20
N GLY A 290 -0.61 6.74 4.14
CA GLY A 290 0.66 7.46 4.18
C GLY A 290 0.54 8.86 3.58
N CYS A 291 1.61 9.62 3.71
CA CYS A 291 1.81 10.91 3.05
C CYS A 291 3.14 10.87 2.29
N ALA A 292 3.22 11.55 1.15
CA ALA A 292 4.46 11.80 0.44
C ALA A 292 4.48 13.20 -0.14
N VAL A 293 5.68 13.74 -0.24
CA VAL A 293 5.95 15.05 -0.83
C VAL A 293 7.01 14.86 -1.92
N SER A 294 6.84 15.53 -3.05
CA SER A 294 7.89 15.70 -4.05
C SER A 294 7.69 17.02 -4.78
N ASP A 295 8.69 17.91 -4.73
CA ASP A 295 8.61 19.25 -5.30
C ASP A 295 7.36 20.00 -4.79
N ASN A 296 6.44 20.35 -5.68
CA ASN A 296 5.16 20.99 -5.36
C ASN A 296 4.02 20.01 -5.06
N LEU A 297 4.24 18.71 -5.24
CA LEU A 297 3.22 17.68 -5.05
C LEU A 297 3.18 17.25 -3.58
N VAL A 298 1.97 17.23 -3.02
CA VAL A 298 1.66 16.64 -1.71
C VAL A 298 0.55 15.63 -1.92
N ALA A 299 0.77 14.39 -1.52
CA ALA A 299 -0.20 13.32 -1.68
C ALA A 299 -0.46 12.59 -0.37
N TYR A 300 -1.72 12.22 -0.16
CA TYR A 300 -2.12 11.20 0.80
C TYR A 300 -2.74 10.03 0.02
N ALA A 301 -2.35 8.81 0.34
CA ALA A 301 -2.86 7.63 -0.33
C ALA A 301 -2.95 6.45 0.64
N GLY A 302 -3.90 5.57 0.37
CA GLY A 302 -4.08 4.33 1.10
C GLY A 302 -5.48 3.79 0.96
N TYR A 303 -6.08 3.40 2.08
CA TYR A 303 -7.33 2.66 2.13
C TYR A 303 -8.31 3.31 3.07
N VAL A 304 -9.58 3.28 2.71
CA VAL A 304 -10.65 3.69 3.61
C VAL A 304 -11.47 2.46 3.98
N VAL A 305 -11.71 2.31 5.29
CA VAL A 305 -12.54 1.26 5.86
C VAL A 305 -13.69 1.93 6.62
N ASP A 306 -14.92 1.54 6.36
CA ASP A 306 -16.09 2.03 7.12
C ASP A 306 -16.36 1.17 8.37
N TYR A 307 -17.25 1.65 9.23
CA TYR A 307 -17.57 0.99 10.50
C TYR A 307 -18.11 -0.44 10.35
N ASP A 308 -18.96 -0.67 9.34
CA ASP A 308 -19.50 -2.01 9.05
C ASP A 308 -18.50 -2.86 8.23
N ALA A 309 -17.32 -2.31 7.91
CA ALA A 309 -16.31 -2.90 7.03
C ALA A 309 -16.91 -3.42 5.71
N THR A 310 -17.90 -2.67 5.20
CA THR A 310 -18.58 -2.90 3.92
C THR A 310 -17.94 -2.12 2.77
N ILE A 311 -17.10 -1.14 3.08
CA ILE A 311 -16.36 -0.33 2.10
C ILE A 311 -14.88 -0.51 2.38
N ASN A 312 -14.17 -1.06 1.40
CA ASN A 312 -12.72 -1.27 1.40
C ASN A 312 -12.16 -0.67 0.11
N ASP A 313 -12.09 0.66 0.06
CA ASP A 313 -11.69 1.39 -1.16
C ASP A 313 -10.25 1.86 -1.07
N ALA A 314 -9.51 1.75 -2.16
CA ALA A 314 -8.25 2.48 -2.33
C ALA A 314 -8.57 3.95 -2.63
N PHE A 315 -7.76 4.87 -2.10
CA PHE A 315 -7.91 6.29 -2.37
C PHE A 315 -6.59 7.03 -2.55
N VAL A 316 -6.67 8.16 -3.27
CA VAL A 316 -5.61 9.17 -3.40
C VAL A 316 -6.22 10.55 -3.23
N LEU A 317 -5.55 11.38 -2.44
CA LEU A 317 -5.77 12.81 -2.30
C LEU A 317 -4.49 13.52 -2.75
N ILE A 318 -4.57 14.36 -3.79
CA ILE A 318 -3.40 15.06 -4.33
C ILE A 318 -3.58 16.58 -4.32
N ASN A 319 -2.50 17.28 -3.99
CA ASN A 319 -2.38 18.72 -4.14
C ASN A 319 -1.08 19.04 -4.90
N GLU A 320 -1.19 19.78 -6.00
CA GLU A 320 -0.04 20.15 -6.84
C GLU A 320 0.50 21.56 -6.55
N ASN A 321 0.16 22.12 -5.38
CA ASN A 321 0.46 23.50 -5.05
C ASN A 321 1.02 23.60 -3.63
N TYR A 322 2.02 22.76 -3.32
CA TYR A 322 2.77 22.80 -2.06
C TYR A 322 1.89 22.63 -0.81
N GLY A 323 0.83 21.83 -0.91
CA GLY A 323 -0.17 21.66 0.15
C GLY A 323 -1.16 22.83 0.27
N GLU A 324 -1.03 23.88 -0.54
CA GLU A 324 -1.91 25.04 -0.54
C GLU A 324 -3.11 24.83 -1.48
N GLY A 325 -4.31 25.17 -1.02
CA GLY A 325 -5.53 24.97 -1.81
C GLY A 325 -6.09 23.54 -1.68
N PRO A 326 -7.22 23.26 -2.33
CA PRO A 326 -7.94 22.00 -2.13
C PRO A 326 -7.12 20.79 -2.62
N PHE A 327 -7.41 19.63 -2.03
CA PHE A 327 -6.92 18.34 -2.53
C PHE A 327 -7.95 17.75 -3.49
N GLU A 328 -7.48 17.21 -4.62
CA GLU A 328 -8.29 16.42 -5.53
C GLU A 328 -8.40 15.00 -4.99
N PHE A 329 -9.60 14.42 -5.04
CA PHE A 329 -9.89 13.09 -4.49
C PHE A 329 -10.18 12.10 -5.60
N TYR A 330 -9.52 10.95 -5.51
CA TYR A 330 -9.70 9.79 -6.38
C TYR A 330 -9.88 8.56 -5.50
N SER A 331 -10.78 7.65 -5.90
CA SER A 331 -10.99 6.37 -5.22
C SER A 331 -11.38 5.29 -6.21
N SER A 332 -11.14 4.05 -5.83
CA SER A 332 -11.63 2.86 -6.52
C SER A 332 -12.01 1.80 -5.50
N ASP A 333 -13.11 1.12 -5.80
CA ASP A 333 -13.45 -0.14 -5.14
C ASP A 333 -12.37 -1.18 -5.47
N PHE A 334 -11.90 -1.88 -4.45
CA PHE A 334 -10.81 -2.83 -4.51
C PHE A 334 -11.27 -4.22 -4.04
N ILE A 335 -12.52 -4.57 -4.36
CA ILE A 335 -13.11 -5.89 -4.19
C ILE A 335 -13.12 -6.61 -5.55
N PHE A 336 -12.46 -7.77 -5.59
CA PHE A 336 -12.27 -8.57 -6.79
C PHE A 336 -12.92 -9.95 -6.62
N PRO A 337 -14.09 -10.19 -7.24
CA PRO A 337 -14.73 -11.50 -7.23
C PRO A 337 -13.83 -12.54 -7.89
N GLN A 338 -13.65 -13.66 -7.19
CA GLN A 338 -12.90 -14.82 -7.65
C GLN A 338 -13.87 -15.89 -8.15
N TRP A 339 -13.45 -16.65 -9.16
CA TRP A 339 -14.24 -17.81 -9.58
C TRP A 339 -14.19 -18.89 -8.51
N ASN A 340 -15.31 -19.58 -8.31
CA ASN A 340 -15.29 -20.81 -7.53
C ASN A 340 -14.28 -21.78 -8.16
N PRO A 341 -13.50 -22.51 -7.35
CA PRO A 341 -12.58 -23.50 -7.87
C PRO A 341 -13.32 -24.49 -8.78
N MET A 342 -12.71 -24.95 -9.87
CA MET A 342 -13.32 -25.93 -10.76
C MET A 342 -12.78 -27.33 -10.45
N ASN A 343 -13.67 -28.32 -10.36
CA ASN A 343 -13.30 -29.73 -10.35
C ASN A 343 -12.70 -30.13 -11.71
N GLU A 344 -11.91 -31.22 -11.75
CA GLU A 344 -11.34 -31.78 -12.99
C GLU A 344 -12.40 -32.07 -14.09
N ASP A 345 -13.66 -32.26 -13.71
CA ASP A 345 -14.77 -32.51 -14.63
C ASP A 345 -15.47 -31.23 -15.15
N GLY A 346 -14.98 -30.06 -14.77
CA GLY A 346 -15.48 -28.74 -15.16
C GLY A 346 -16.72 -28.28 -14.39
N THR A 347 -17.04 -28.92 -13.25
CA THR A 347 -18.08 -28.45 -12.33
C THR A 347 -17.50 -27.51 -11.28
N GLU A 348 -18.28 -26.52 -10.83
CA GLU A 348 -17.87 -25.63 -9.74
C GLU A 348 -17.78 -26.39 -8.41
N TYR A 349 -16.67 -26.20 -7.71
CA TYR A 349 -16.46 -26.57 -6.33
C TYR A 349 -17.15 -25.55 -5.43
N LEU A 350 -18.11 -26.00 -4.62
CA LEU A 350 -18.82 -25.15 -3.68
C LEU A 350 -18.25 -25.36 -2.27
N PHE A 351 -17.82 -24.29 -1.64
CA PHE A 351 -17.27 -24.30 -0.28
C PHE A 351 -18.37 -24.49 0.79
N GLY A 352 -18.85 -25.73 0.96
CA GLY A 352 -19.82 -26.12 1.98
C GLY A 352 -21.09 -26.75 1.40
N GLU A 353 -21.83 -27.50 2.23
CA GLU A 353 -23.02 -28.27 1.78
C GLU A 353 -24.21 -27.39 1.33
N ASP A 354 -24.24 -26.11 1.72
CA ASP A 354 -25.32 -25.14 1.47
C ASP A 354 -24.82 -23.77 0.92
N SER A 355 -23.56 -23.64 0.55
CA SER A 355 -22.88 -22.33 0.46
C SER A 355 -23.29 -21.48 -0.74
N CYS A 356 -24.00 -20.39 -0.46
CA CYS A 356 -24.26 -19.25 -1.32
C CYS A 356 -23.19 -18.15 -1.15
N TYR A 357 -21.91 -18.50 -1.07
CA TYR A 357 -20.84 -17.53 -0.83
C TYR A 357 -20.03 -17.27 -2.12
N VAL A 358 -19.71 -16.01 -2.39
CA VAL A 358 -18.77 -15.62 -3.46
C VAL A 358 -17.42 -15.43 -2.82
N VAL A 359 -16.40 -16.10 -3.34
CA VAL A 359 -15.02 -15.85 -2.93
C VAL A 359 -14.60 -14.51 -3.52
N VAL A 360 -14.06 -13.62 -2.70
CA VAL A 360 -13.53 -12.34 -3.14
C VAL A 360 -12.12 -12.17 -2.61
N GLN A 361 -11.29 -11.44 -3.35
CA GLN A 361 -10.10 -10.82 -2.79
C GLN A 361 -10.37 -9.34 -2.62
N GLU A 362 -10.13 -8.85 -1.41
CA GLU A 362 -10.34 -7.45 -1.06
C GLU A 362 -9.22 -6.96 -0.16
N ILE A 363 -9.09 -5.63 -0.05
CA ILE A 363 -8.14 -5.03 0.89
C ILE A 363 -8.42 -5.54 2.29
N PHE A 364 -7.36 -5.97 2.98
CA PHE A 364 -7.45 -6.49 4.33
C PHE A 364 -6.44 -5.80 5.23
N GLU A 365 -6.94 -5.06 6.21
CA GLU A 365 -6.18 -4.45 7.31
C GLU A 365 -4.75 -4.04 6.91
N ALA A 366 -4.61 -2.90 6.23
CA ALA A 366 -3.35 -2.38 5.67
C ALA A 366 -3.08 -0.93 6.14
N GLY A 367 -2.72 -0.78 7.41
CA GLY A 367 -2.60 0.50 8.11
C GLY A 367 -1.20 1.10 8.08
N HIS A 368 -0.15 0.28 8.27
CA HIS A 368 1.21 0.78 8.47
C HIS A 368 2.06 0.62 7.23
N MET A 369 1.98 1.63 6.37
CA MET A 369 2.64 1.66 5.07
C MET A 369 3.15 3.06 4.77
N ASN A 370 4.26 3.18 4.07
CA ASN A 370 4.63 4.46 3.46
C ASN A 370 4.15 4.50 2.01
N ILE A 371 3.98 5.71 1.50
CA ILE A 371 3.70 5.95 0.08
C ILE A 371 4.87 6.74 -0.51
N GLN A 372 5.02 6.69 -1.82
CA GLN A 372 6.06 7.44 -2.51
C GLN A 372 5.66 7.75 -3.94
N PHE A 373 6.21 8.84 -4.47
CA PHE A 373 6.18 9.10 -5.90
C PHE A 373 7.20 8.20 -6.62
N LYS A 374 6.85 7.73 -7.81
CA LYS A 374 7.74 6.99 -8.71
C LYS A 374 7.57 7.45 -10.15
N ASP A 375 8.43 6.94 -11.03
CA ASP A 375 8.35 7.18 -12.47
C ASP A 375 8.33 8.69 -12.79
N ASN A 376 9.34 9.41 -12.31
CA ASN A 376 9.47 10.87 -12.43
C ASN A 376 8.24 11.64 -11.94
N ASN A 377 7.69 11.25 -10.79
CA ASN A 377 6.50 11.84 -10.18
C ASN A 377 5.26 11.79 -11.06
N THR A 378 5.14 10.78 -11.93
CA THR A 378 3.92 10.54 -12.71
C THR A 378 3.00 9.50 -12.04
N LYS A 379 3.50 8.79 -11.03
CA LYS A 379 2.75 7.75 -10.31
C LYS A 379 2.99 7.86 -8.81
N ILE A 380 1.99 7.47 -8.04
CA ILE A 380 2.09 7.23 -6.59
C ILE A 380 2.01 5.72 -6.38
N THR A 381 2.85 5.18 -5.52
CA THR A 381 2.83 3.77 -5.15
C THR A 381 2.88 3.56 -3.65
N TRP A 382 2.25 2.47 -3.22
CA TRP A 382 2.33 1.95 -1.86
C TRP A 382 2.08 0.45 -1.87
N SER A 383 2.50 -0.21 -0.79
CA SER A 383 2.21 -1.63 -0.60
C SER A 383 1.05 -1.81 0.37
N GLY A 384 0.32 -2.91 0.23
CA GLY A 384 -0.66 -3.33 1.23
C GLY A 384 -1.06 -4.77 1.03
N ASN A 385 -2.15 -5.17 1.67
CA ASN A 385 -2.60 -6.55 1.71
C ASN A 385 -3.96 -6.68 1.05
N MET A 386 -4.15 -7.76 0.29
CA MET A 386 -5.47 -8.30 0.06
C MET A 386 -5.60 -9.66 0.71
N ALA A 387 -6.78 -9.95 1.24
CA ALA A 387 -7.10 -11.27 1.76
C ALA A 387 -8.21 -11.92 0.94
N ILE A 388 -8.22 -13.26 0.94
CA ILE A 388 -9.39 -14.01 0.50
C ILE A 388 -10.46 -13.91 1.59
N THR A 389 -11.63 -13.42 1.22
CA THR A 389 -12.82 -13.42 2.07
C THR A 389 -13.99 -14.10 1.35
N PHE A 390 -15.01 -14.48 2.12
CA PHE A 390 -16.21 -15.14 1.61
C PHE A 390 -17.41 -14.24 1.88
N ASP A 391 -17.96 -13.63 0.82
CA ASP A 391 -19.11 -12.75 0.93
C ASP A 391 -20.42 -13.55 0.81
N ALA A 392 -21.38 -13.25 1.67
CA ALA A 392 -22.68 -13.89 1.67
C ALA A 392 -23.55 -13.31 0.54
N LEU A 393 -24.07 -14.17 -0.36
CA LEU A 393 -24.99 -13.73 -1.43
C LEU A 393 -26.31 -13.11 -0.92
N ASP A 394 -26.55 -13.09 0.40
CA ASP A 394 -27.75 -12.52 1.02
C ASP A 394 -27.63 -11.01 1.33
N GLY A 395 -26.49 -10.39 1.02
CA GLY A 395 -26.29 -8.94 1.16
C GLY A 395 -26.05 -8.49 2.60
N ASN A 396 -25.66 -9.40 3.50
CA ASN A 396 -25.26 -9.07 4.86
C ASN A 396 -23.77 -8.65 4.98
N GLY A 397 -23.09 -8.41 3.85
CA GLY A 397 -21.68 -8.01 3.80
C GLY A 397 -20.72 -9.17 4.08
N PRO A 398 -19.40 -8.91 4.01
CA PRO A 398 -18.39 -9.92 4.27
C PRO A 398 -18.59 -10.49 5.68
N GLY A 399 -18.78 -11.82 5.76
CA GLY A 399 -18.98 -12.49 7.03
C GLY A 399 -17.70 -12.46 7.86
N TYR A 400 -17.53 -11.43 8.69
CA TYR A 400 -16.32 -11.11 9.47
C TYR A 400 -15.89 -12.11 10.55
N TYR A 401 -16.46 -13.31 10.58
CA TYR A 401 -16.07 -14.31 11.56
C TYR A 401 -14.88 -15.10 11.00
N TYR A 402 -13.72 -14.94 11.64
CA TYR A 402 -12.48 -15.74 11.59
C TYR A 402 -11.25 -15.13 10.86
N PRO A 403 -10.61 -14.07 11.42
CA PRO A 403 -9.29 -13.58 10.95
C PRO A 403 -8.17 -14.63 10.95
N THR A 404 -8.37 -15.79 11.58
CA THR A 404 -7.44 -16.93 11.53
C THR A 404 -7.51 -17.74 10.23
N TRP A 405 -8.49 -17.45 9.37
CA TRP A 405 -8.77 -18.16 8.10
C TRP A 405 -8.35 -17.34 6.87
N CYS A 406 -8.07 -16.04 7.03
CA CYS A 406 -7.73 -15.13 5.95
C CYS A 406 -6.29 -15.42 5.46
N GLN A 407 -6.15 -15.95 4.25
CA GLN A 407 -4.85 -15.95 3.55
C GLN A 407 -4.58 -14.53 3.06
N ILE A 408 -3.38 -14.02 3.30
CA ILE A 408 -3.04 -12.62 3.06
C ILE A 408 -1.93 -12.55 2.02
N TYR A 409 -2.13 -11.70 1.02
CA TYR A 409 -1.21 -11.51 -0.09
C TYR A 409 -0.80 -10.04 -0.20
N PRO A 410 0.51 -9.73 -0.15
CA PRO A 410 1.04 -8.41 -0.35
C PRO A 410 0.87 -7.99 -1.82
N LYS A 411 0.37 -6.77 -2.01
CA LYS A 411 0.15 -6.13 -3.30
C LYS A 411 0.92 -4.81 -3.37
N GLU A 412 1.34 -4.44 -4.58
CA GLU A 412 1.77 -3.10 -4.93
C GLU A 412 0.54 -2.43 -5.51
N ILE A 413 0.18 -1.27 -5.00
CA ILE A 413 -0.88 -0.46 -5.58
C ILE A 413 -0.23 0.77 -6.20
N VAL A 414 -0.74 1.15 -7.36
CA VAL A 414 -0.23 2.25 -8.16
C VAL A 414 -1.39 3.11 -8.62
N PHE A 415 -1.26 4.41 -8.41
CA PHE A 415 -2.14 5.42 -8.99
C PHE A 415 -1.35 6.25 -10.00
N ASP A 416 -1.86 6.34 -11.23
CA ASP A 416 -1.24 7.13 -12.30
C ASP A 416 -1.81 8.56 -12.31
N LEU A 417 -0.94 9.55 -12.17
CA LEU A 417 -1.32 10.96 -12.11
C LEU A 417 -1.76 11.54 -13.46
N ASN A 418 -1.44 10.88 -14.57
CA ASN A 418 -1.83 11.35 -15.91
C ASN A 418 -3.20 10.80 -16.31
N THR A 419 -3.48 9.53 -15.98
CA THR A 419 -4.75 8.87 -16.34
C THR A 419 -5.79 8.91 -15.23
N HIS A 420 -5.36 9.11 -13.98
CA HIS A 420 -6.15 8.99 -12.75
C HIS A 420 -6.75 7.58 -12.58
N GLU A 421 -6.02 6.56 -13.02
CA GLU A 421 -6.42 5.16 -12.90
C GLU A 421 -5.61 4.46 -11.80
N PHE A 422 -6.29 3.61 -11.04
CA PHE A 422 -5.67 2.69 -10.09
C PHE A 422 -5.32 1.38 -10.81
N SER A 423 -4.21 0.79 -10.40
CA SER A 423 -3.80 -0.57 -10.76
C SER A 423 -3.12 -1.21 -9.56
N PHE A 424 -3.02 -2.54 -9.55
CA PHE A 424 -2.27 -3.25 -8.54
C PHE A 424 -1.51 -4.42 -9.16
N LYS A 425 -0.59 -4.98 -8.38
CA LYS A 425 0.20 -6.16 -8.72
C LYS A 425 0.45 -7.01 -7.51
N ASP A 426 0.63 -8.30 -7.73
CA ASP A 426 1.10 -9.22 -6.72
C ASP A 426 2.60 -9.03 -6.46
N LEU A 427 2.99 -8.75 -5.21
CA LEU A 427 4.41 -8.80 -4.85
C LEU A 427 4.83 -10.26 -4.72
N TYR A 428 4.11 -10.97 -3.83
CA TYR A 428 4.41 -12.33 -3.46
C TYR A 428 3.26 -12.96 -2.67
N ILE A 429 2.49 -13.88 -3.19
CA ILE A 429 2.82 -14.78 -4.29
C ILE A 429 2.17 -14.30 -5.57
N GLU A 430 2.88 -14.46 -6.69
CA GLU A 430 2.46 -14.03 -8.02
C GLU A 430 1.85 -15.22 -8.79
N GLY A 431 0.83 -14.93 -9.60
CA GLY A 431 0.25 -15.87 -10.55
C GLY A 431 1.15 -16.09 -11.78
N ALA A 432 0.60 -16.68 -12.83
CA ALA A 432 1.32 -16.93 -14.08
C ALA A 432 1.55 -15.65 -14.90
N ASP A 433 0.61 -14.69 -14.85
CA ASP A 433 0.72 -13.41 -15.55
C ASP A 433 0.96 -12.24 -14.58
N ALA A 434 2.24 -11.96 -14.35
CA ALA A 434 2.75 -10.81 -13.58
C ALA A 434 2.22 -9.42 -14.02
N TYR A 435 1.64 -9.32 -15.22
CA TYR A 435 1.18 -8.07 -15.81
C TYR A 435 -0.33 -7.91 -15.82
N ASP A 436 -1.06 -8.94 -15.42
CA ASP A 436 -2.49 -8.81 -15.31
C ASP A 436 -2.86 -7.89 -14.12
N ASN A 437 -4.11 -7.42 -14.13
CA ASN A 437 -4.66 -6.59 -13.07
C ASN A 437 -5.82 -7.36 -12.41
N VAL A 438 -5.62 -8.66 -12.25
CA VAL A 438 -6.53 -9.60 -11.57
C VAL A 438 -5.74 -10.21 -10.42
N PRO A 439 -6.32 -10.37 -9.22
CA PRO A 439 -5.54 -10.94 -8.13
C PRO A 439 -5.21 -12.41 -8.42
N MET A 440 -3.96 -12.82 -8.16
CA MET A 440 -3.53 -14.22 -8.17
C MET A 440 -4.54 -15.12 -7.45
N VAL A 441 -4.89 -16.25 -8.07
CA VAL A 441 -5.86 -17.21 -7.52
C VAL A 441 -5.13 -18.29 -6.71
N PRO A 442 -5.36 -18.41 -5.38
CA PRO A 442 -4.51 -19.25 -4.54
C PRO A 442 -4.55 -20.75 -4.77
N TRP A 443 -5.54 -21.25 -5.50
CA TRP A 443 -5.67 -22.66 -5.87
C TRP A 443 -5.43 -22.91 -7.36
N ASP A 444 -5.08 -21.89 -8.13
CA ASP A 444 -4.88 -21.91 -9.59
C ASP A 444 -3.77 -20.90 -9.94
N LEU A 445 -2.53 -21.28 -9.64
CA LEU A 445 -1.35 -20.45 -9.82
C LEU A 445 -0.92 -20.33 -11.28
N ASP A 446 -1.25 -21.33 -12.11
CA ASP A 446 -0.90 -21.33 -13.52
C ASP A 446 -1.94 -20.60 -14.40
N GLU A 447 -3.03 -20.15 -13.77
CA GLU A 447 -4.13 -19.37 -14.36
C GLU A 447 -4.82 -20.09 -15.52
N ASP A 448 -4.84 -21.42 -15.51
CA ASP A 448 -5.48 -22.22 -16.56
C ASP A 448 -6.99 -22.41 -16.34
N GLY A 449 -7.51 -21.98 -15.18
CA GLY A 449 -8.90 -22.08 -14.78
C GLY A 449 -9.25 -23.40 -14.07
N VAL A 450 -8.27 -24.23 -13.74
CA VAL A 450 -8.40 -25.51 -13.05
C VAL A 450 -7.64 -25.45 -11.73
N VAL A 451 -8.17 -26.12 -10.71
CA VAL A 451 -7.46 -26.24 -9.43
C VAL A 451 -6.17 -27.04 -9.60
N ASP A 452 -5.05 -26.48 -9.14
CA ASP A 452 -3.71 -27.06 -9.23
C ASP A 452 -3.62 -28.44 -8.55
N SER A 453 -4.23 -28.57 -7.36
CA SER A 453 -4.17 -29.79 -6.56
C SER A 453 -5.28 -29.87 -5.51
N PHE A 454 -5.57 -31.09 -5.06
CA PHE A 454 -6.54 -31.39 -4.01
C PHE A 454 -5.90 -32.23 -2.91
N ASP A 455 -6.32 -32.02 -1.67
CA ASP A 455 -5.83 -32.75 -0.51
C ASP A 455 -6.42 -34.17 -0.42
N GLY A 456 -6.00 -34.92 0.61
CA GLY A 456 -6.45 -36.30 0.83
C GLY A 456 -7.95 -36.45 1.15
N ASP A 457 -8.62 -35.36 1.51
CA ASP A 457 -10.06 -35.29 1.81
C ASP A 457 -10.87 -34.69 0.64
N GLY A 458 -10.22 -34.28 -0.44
CA GLY A 458 -10.83 -33.74 -1.65
C GLY A 458 -11.11 -32.24 -1.61
N TRP A 459 -10.43 -31.48 -0.75
CA TRP A 459 -10.47 -30.02 -0.75
C TRP A 459 -9.41 -29.46 -1.71
N PRO A 460 -9.69 -28.38 -2.47
CA PRO A 460 -8.67 -27.64 -3.19
C PRO A 460 -7.53 -27.28 -2.23
N GLU A 461 -6.31 -27.62 -2.63
CA GLU A 461 -5.14 -27.11 -1.94
C GLU A 461 -4.89 -25.69 -2.40
N TRP A 462 -4.78 -24.76 -1.45
CA TRP A 462 -4.41 -23.39 -1.75
C TRP A 462 -3.02 -23.06 -1.23
N VAL A 463 -2.41 -22.08 -1.87
CA VAL A 463 -1.20 -21.45 -1.38
C VAL A 463 -1.47 -20.80 -0.03
N TYR A 464 -0.58 -21.04 0.92
CA TYR A 464 -0.65 -20.47 2.25
C TYR A 464 0.32 -19.31 2.39
N ASN A 465 -0.16 -18.15 2.87
CA ASN A 465 0.68 -16.99 3.12
C ASN A 465 0.16 -16.13 4.28
N TRP A 466 1.08 -15.67 5.13
CA TRP A 466 0.81 -14.75 6.24
C TRP A 466 1.99 -13.79 6.43
N PRO A 467 2.12 -12.80 5.53
CA PRO A 467 3.21 -11.81 5.50
C PRO A 467 3.05 -10.73 6.59
N ILE A 468 2.70 -11.18 7.81
CA ILE A 468 2.49 -10.37 9.01
C ILE A 468 3.19 -11.10 10.14
N LEU A 469 3.79 -10.37 11.09
CA LEU A 469 4.37 -10.97 12.28
C LEU A 469 3.33 -11.89 12.98
N TYR A 470 3.77 -12.92 13.69
CA TYR A 470 2.91 -13.72 14.58
C TYR A 470 3.46 -13.55 16.01
N PRO A 471 2.69 -13.61 17.13
CA PRO A 471 1.23 -13.77 17.30
C PRO A 471 0.44 -12.46 17.18
N ALA A 472 0.76 -11.66 16.17
CA ALA A 472 0.13 -10.38 15.98
C ALA A 472 -1.25 -10.43 15.31
N ASP A 473 -2.02 -9.35 15.49
CA ASP A 473 -3.15 -9.02 14.62
C ASP A 473 -2.68 -8.25 13.36
N ALA A 474 -3.46 -8.37 12.28
CA ALA A 474 -3.07 -7.87 10.98
C ALA A 474 -3.05 -6.35 10.89
N PHE A 475 -4.00 -5.66 11.54
CA PHE A 475 -4.00 -4.21 11.67
C PHE A 475 -2.72 -3.68 12.32
N THR A 476 -2.35 -4.24 13.46
CA THR A 476 -1.31 -3.68 14.33
C THR A 476 0.10 -4.08 13.90
N TYR A 477 0.28 -5.06 13.02
CA TYR A 477 1.60 -5.59 12.66
C TYR A 477 1.80 -5.89 11.18
N ASN A 478 0.86 -5.49 10.32
CA ASN A 478 1.26 -5.13 8.96
C ASN A 478 2.38 -4.08 9.07
N ASN A 479 3.47 -4.26 8.33
CA ASN A 479 4.56 -3.29 8.30
C ASN A 479 5.28 -3.44 6.96
N TYR A 480 4.62 -2.98 5.90
CA TYR A 480 5.23 -2.93 4.59
C TYR A 480 5.87 -1.56 4.40
N LYS A 481 7.11 -1.56 3.95
CA LYS A 481 7.83 -0.34 3.63
C LYS A 481 8.45 -0.45 2.26
N THR A 482 8.14 0.51 1.41
CA THR A 482 8.58 0.51 0.02
C THR A 482 9.44 1.73 -0.24
N VAL A 483 10.62 1.53 -0.79
CA VAL A 483 11.57 2.58 -1.15
C VAL A 483 11.86 2.50 -2.64
N ALA A 484 12.14 3.65 -3.27
CA ALA A 484 12.45 3.74 -4.68
C ALA A 484 13.68 4.61 -4.95
N THR A 485 14.42 4.27 -6.01
CA THR A 485 15.48 5.13 -6.56
C THR A 485 15.59 4.88 -8.06
N GLY A 486 15.24 5.89 -8.85
CA GLY A 486 15.13 5.75 -10.30
C GLY A 486 14.13 4.64 -10.65
N ASN A 487 14.64 3.56 -11.26
CA ASN A 487 13.84 2.42 -11.70
C ASN A 487 13.71 1.33 -10.63
N TRP A 488 14.54 1.40 -9.59
CA TRP A 488 14.60 0.36 -8.58
C TRP A 488 13.57 0.62 -7.50
N LEU A 489 12.84 -0.43 -7.14
CA LEU A 489 11.99 -0.46 -5.94
C LEU A 489 12.45 -1.60 -5.05
N VAL A 490 12.31 -1.40 -3.75
CA VAL A 490 12.45 -2.44 -2.74
C VAL A 490 11.27 -2.34 -1.79
N CYS A 491 10.61 -3.46 -1.51
CA CYS A 491 9.62 -3.56 -0.46
C CYS A 491 10.15 -4.50 0.65
N VAL A 492 9.97 -4.10 1.90
CA VAL A 492 10.44 -4.82 3.08
C VAL A 492 9.28 -5.02 4.06
N TRP A 493 9.19 -6.21 4.67
CA TRP A 493 8.24 -6.50 5.74
C TRP A 493 8.77 -7.55 6.72
N ALA A 494 8.10 -7.67 7.87
CA ALA A 494 8.31 -8.77 8.81
C ALA A 494 7.32 -9.91 8.49
N ASP A 495 7.85 -11.07 8.13
CA ASP A 495 7.09 -12.25 7.73
C ASP A 495 6.94 -13.24 8.90
N GLY A 496 5.70 -13.59 9.22
CA GLY A 496 5.35 -14.55 10.25
C GLY A 496 4.73 -15.83 9.69
N THR A 497 4.82 -16.10 8.39
CA THR A 497 4.14 -17.22 7.74
C THR A 497 4.52 -18.56 8.35
N LYS A 498 5.82 -18.81 8.53
CA LYS A 498 6.33 -20.07 9.10
C LYS A 498 5.98 -20.23 10.58
N ALA A 499 6.08 -19.14 11.35
CA ALA A 499 5.65 -19.14 12.75
C ALA A 499 4.17 -19.49 12.83
N LYS A 500 3.31 -18.81 12.05
CA LYS A 500 1.87 -19.10 12.02
C LYS A 500 1.57 -20.55 11.63
N ARG A 501 2.28 -21.12 10.64
CA ARG A 501 2.15 -22.55 10.28
C ARG A 501 2.40 -23.48 11.46
N PHE A 502 3.43 -23.20 12.24
CA PHE A 502 3.71 -23.97 13.45
C PHE A 502 2.56 -23.86 14.47
N TYR A 503 2.08 -22.63 14.74
CA TYR A 503 0.96 -22.41 15.67
C TYR A 503 -0.38 -22.98 15.20
N ASP A 504 -0.59 -23.08 13.89
CA ASP A 504 -1.71 -23.79 13.26
C ASP A 504 -1.51 -25.33 13.31
N GLY A 505 -0.40 -25.82 13.86
CA GLY A 505 -0.17 -27.23 14.18
C GLY A 505 0.75 -28.01 13.24
N ASP A 506 1.41 -27.35 12.28
CA ASP A 506 2.41 -27.97 11.42
C ASP A 506 3.79 -28.02 12.11
N ASN A 507 4.07 -29.14 12.77
CA ASN A 507 5.32 -29.36 13.50
C ASN A 507 6.58 -29.38 12.61
N SER A 508 6.46 -29.37 11.28
CA SER A 508 7.63 -29.22 10.41
C SER A 508 8.27 -27.84 10.50
N PHE A 509 7.54 -26.84 10.99
CA PHE A 509 8.02 -25.47 11.21
C PHE A 509 8.40 -25.17 12.67
N ALA A 510 8.65 -26.19 13.50
CA ALA A 510 8.98 -25.99 14.91
C ALA A 510 10.22 -25.10 15.15
N ASP A 511 11.20 -25.14 14.25
CA ASP A 511 12.39 -24.27 14.34
C ASP A 511 12.07 -22.79 14.06
N TRP A 512 10.85 -22.46 13.60
CA TRP A 512 10.38 -21.09 13.30
C TRP A 512 9.32 -20.57 14.28
N GLU A 513 9.04 -21.27 15.38
CA GLU A 513 8.04 -20.86 16.39
C GLU A 513 8.22 -19.39 16.84
N ALA A 514 9.47 -18.96 17.03
CA ALA A 514 9.83 -17.62 17.49
C ALA A 514 10.97 -17.02 16.64
N VAL A 515 11.02 -17.36 15.34
CA VAL A 515 12.05 -16.90 14.40
C VAL A 515 11.36 -16.24 13.21
N PRO A 516 10.88 -14.98 13.36
CA PRO A 516 10.33 -14.23 12.24
C PRO A 516 11.39 -13.94 11.19
N GLU A 517 10.95 -13.55 10.02
CA GLU A 517 11.83 -13.29 8.88
C GLU A 517 11.72 -11.83 8.44
N ILE A 518 12.85 -11.19 8.17
CA ILE A 518 12.84 -9.97 7.36
C ILE A 518 12.72 -10.41 5.91
N ALA A 519 11.63 -10.03 5.27
CA ALA A 519 11.43 -10.29 3.86
C ALA A 519 11.76 -9.03 3.05
N ILE A 520 12.52 -9.20 1.98
CA ILE A 520 12.96 -8.13 1.07
C ILE A 520 12.69 -8.58 -0.35
N ILE A 521 11.90 -7.82 -1.10
CA ILE A 521 11.61 -8.07 -2.51
C ILE A 521 11.99 -6.85 -3.32
N ILE A 522 12.54 -7.07 -4.52
CA ILE A 522 13.05 -5.98 -5.36
C ILE A 522 12.38 -5.97 -6.74
N SER A 523 12.36 -4.80 -7.35
CA SER A 523 12.01 -4.58 -8.75
C SER A 523 13.03 -3.65 -9.39
N ALA A 524 13.39 -3.90 -10.65
CA ALA A 524 14.35 -3.07 -11.40
C ALA A 524 13.70 -2.26 -12.55
N ASP A 525 12.38 -2.34 -12.70
CA ASP A 525 11.59 -1.79 -13.81
C ASP A 525 10.32 -1.05 -13.33
N HIS A 526 10.45 -0.26 -12.26
CA HIS A 526 9.35 0.51 -11.68
C HIS A 526 8.16 -0.33 -11.14
N GLY A 527 8.41 -1.55 -10.67
CA GLY A 527 7.36 -2.48 -10.26
C GLY A 527 6.70 -3.17 -11.46
N ALA A 528 7.32 -3.15 -12.65
CA ALA A 528 6.79 -3.90 -13.78
C ALA A 528 6.92 -5.42 -13.54
N THR A 529 8.02 -5.86 -12.92
CA THR A 529 8.27 -7.22 -12.44
C THR A 529 8.93 -7.19 -11.05
N TRP A 530 8.74 -8.26 -10.28
CA TRP A 530 9.26 -8.42 -8.93
C TRP A 530 10.09 -9.71 -8.80
N SER A 531 11.07 -9.70 -7.90
CA SER A 531 11.93 -10.85 -7.61
C SER A 531 11.26 -11.90 -6.72
N GLU A 532 11.87 -13.09 -6.52
CA GLU A 532 11.56 -13.80 -5.28
C GLU A 532 12.04 -13.01 -4.06
N PRO A 533 11.32 -13.07 -2.92
CA PRO A 533 11.81 -12.45 -1.70
C PRO A 533 13.09 -13.12 -1.19
N ILE A 534 14.00 -12.29 -0.71
CA ILE A 534 15.04 -12.66 0.23
C ILE A 534 14.38 -12.75 1.61
N PHE A 535 14.59 -13.85 2.33
CA PHE A 535 14.21 -13.99 3.72
C PHE A 535 15.48 -14.04 4.58
N LEU A 536 15.60 -13.12 5.53
CA LEU A 536 16.68 -13.06 6.52
C LEU A 536 16.14 -13.46 7.89
N ASN A 537 16.77 -14.43 8.54
CA ASN A 537 16.29 -14.97 9.82
C ASN A 537 17.42 -15.63 10.62
N ALA A 538 17.18 -15.92 11.91
CA ALA A 538 18.21 -16.47 12.80
C ALA A 538 18.66 -17.91 12.49
N ASN A 539 17.88 -18.67 11.72
CA ASN A 539 18.20 -20.06 11.39
C ASN A 539 19.07 -20.17 10.14
N ASP A 540 18.75 -19.37 9.11
CA ASP A 540 19.34 -19.47 7.77
C ASP A 540 20.36 -18.36 7.47
N THR A 541 20.37 -17.29 8.27
CA THR A 541 21.28 -16.13 8.09
C THR A 541 22.26 -16.04 9.26
N PRO A 542 23.53 -16.46 9.10
CA PRO A 542 24.52 -16.47 10.17
C PRO A 542 24.72 -15.13 10.89
N GLU A 543 24.58 -14.02 10.18
CA GLU A 543 24.71 -12.66 10.69
C GLU A 543 23.58 -12.27 11.66
N LEU A 544 22.41 -12.93 11.57
CA LEU A 544 21.26 -12.75 12.45
C LEU A 544 21.15 -13.88 13.50
N ALA A 545 22.18 -14.71 13.69
CA ALA A 545 22.10 -15.87 14.56
C ALA A 545 21.67 -15.49 16.00
N GLY A 546 20.51 -16.02 16.42
CA GLY A 546 19.94 -15.80 17.75
C GLY A 546 19.06 -14.55 17.89
N GLN A 547 18.88 -13.75 16.84
CA GLN A 547 18.03 -12.56 16.86
C GLN A 547 16.55 -12.88 16.59
N ILE A 548 15.64 -12.02 17.04
CA ILE A 548 14.21 -12.05 16.74
C ILE A 548 13.84 -10.74 16.03
N PRO A 549 14.15 -10.62 14.73
CA PRO A 549 13.96 -9.37 14.00
C PRO A 549 12.47 -9.03 13.85
N SER A 550 12.08 -7.89 14.40
CA SER A 550 10.71 -7.38 14.46
C SER A 550 10.67 -5.92 14.03
N TYR A 551 9.52 -5.45 13.52
CA TYR A 551 9.30 -4.05 13.11
C TYR A 551 10.43 -3.48 12.24
N VAL A 552 10.58 -4.03 11.04
CA VAL A 552 11.65 -3.67 10.11
C VAL A 552 11.28 -2.46 9.25
N TYR A 553 12.28 -1.63 8.98
CA TYR A 553 12.19 -0.46 8.13
C TYR A 553 13.43 -0.39 7.23
N PRO A 554 13.27 -0.14 5.91
CA PRO A 554 14.39 0.21 5.05
C PRO A 554 14.81 1.68 5.29
N GLY A 555 16.00 2.03 4.80
CA GLY A 555 16.33 3.42 4.52
C GLY A 555 15.41 4.03 3.47
N ASP A 556 15.45 5.35 3.32
CA ASP A 556 14.57 6.10 2.43
C ASP A 556 15.03 6.23 0.98
N VAL A 557 16.24 5.77 0.68
CA VAL A 557 16.79 5.72 -0.66
C VAL A 557 17.58 4.43 -0.84
N ILE A 558 17.60 3.91 -2.06
CA ILE A 558 18.50 2.83 -2.46
C ILE A 558 19.81 3.48 -2.91
N GLU A 559 20.88 3.40 -2.12
CA GLU A 559 22.15 4.01 -2.53
C GLU A 559 22.77 3.17 -3.66
N VAL A 560 23.04 3.79 -4.80
CA VAL A 560 23.55 3.09 -5.98
C VAL A 560 25.03 2.74 -5.77
N ILE A 561 25.35 1.46 -5.60
CA ILE A 561 26.73 0.95 -5.52
C ILE A 561 27.32 0.84 -6.93
N SER A 562 26.55 0.26 -7.86
CA SER A 562 26.93 0.17 -9.26
C SER A 562 25.71 0.22 -10.16
N ASN A 563 25.81 1.02 -11.22
CA ASN A 563 24.79 1.13 -12.27
C ASN A 563 25.34 0.67 -13.63
N THR A 564 26.17 -0.36 -13.63
CA THR A 564 26.83 -0.86 -14.84
C THR A 564 26.07 -2.08 -15.36
N PRO A 565 25.76 -2.18 -16.67
CA PRO A 565 25.15 -3.37 -17.26
C PRO A 565 25.91 -4.65 -16.87
N GLY A 566 25.19 -5.64 -16.36
CA GLY A 566 25.72 -6.91 -15.84
C GLY A 566 26.28 -6.85 -14.42
N ASN A 567 26.11 -5.72 -13.73
CA ASN A 567 26.62 -5.46 -12.38
C ASN A 567 25.83 -4.32 -11.74
N TYR A 568 24.50 -4.41 -11.71
CA TYR A 568 23.65 -3.45 -11.01
C TYR A 568 23.54 -3.84 -9.54
N HIS A 569 23.92 -2.93 -8.65
CA HIS A 569 23.98 -3.17 -7.21
C HIS A 569 23.45 -1.96 -6.45
N GLY A 570 22.55 -2.21 -5.50
CA GLY A 570 21.96 -1.20 -4.63
C GLY A 570 22.20 -1.55 -3.17
N LYS A 571 22.60 -0.54 -2.39
CA LYS A 571 22.71 -0.65 -0.94
C LYS A 571 21.36 -0.37 -0.30
N ILE A 572 20.89 -1.32 0.49
CA ILE A 572 19.67 -1.20 1.30
C ILE A 572 20.06 -1.22 2.78
N GLN A 573 19.76 -0.14 3.50
CA GLN A 573 19.93 -0.07 4.95
C GLN A 573 18.66 -0.59 5.62
N LEU A 574 18.83 -1.20 6.79
CA LEU A 574 17.75 -1.74 7.60
C LEU A 574 17.85 -1.17 9.01
N PHE A 575 16.69 -0.79 9.55
CA PHE A 575 16.47 -0.45 10.95
C PHE A 575 15.38 -1.38 11.48
N TYR A 576 15.64 -2.11 12.57
CA TYR A 576 14.68 -3.05 13.13
C TYR A 576 14.90 -3.26 14.63
N LEU A 577 13.94 -3.89 15.29
CA LEU A 577 14.03 -4.33 16.68
C LEU A 577 14.47 -5.79 16.72
N ASP A 578 15.59 -6.09 17.37
CA ASP A 578 15.89 -7.42 17.88
C ASP A 578 15.17 -7.62 19.21
N ASP A 579 14.06 -8.34 19.18
CA ASP A 579 13.19 -8.54 20.34
C ASP A 579 13.75 -9.63 21.27
N ASN A 580 13.69 -9.45 22.60
CA ASN A 580 14.07 -10.51 23.53
C ASN A 580 12.94 -11.52 23.78
N ASP A 581 11.69 -11.17 23.48
CA ASP A 581 10.54 -12.06 23.65
C ASP A 581 9.56 -11.87 22.48
N PHE A 582 9.49 -12.86 21.60
CA PHE A 582 8.76 -12.79 20.34
C PHE A 582 7.34 -12.21 20.47
N GLY A 583 7.19 -10.94 20.07
CA GLY A 583 5.92 -10.23 20.03
C GLY A 583 5.76 -9.20 21.15
N SER A 584 4.97 -8.14 20.91
CA SER A 584 4.93 -7.01 21.83
C SER A 584 4.23 -7.28 23.16
N SER A 585 4.88 -6.90 24.26
CA SER A 585 4.28 -6.89 25.60
C SER A 585 3.16 -5.86 25.76
N ILE A 586 3.21 -4.74 25.02
CA ILE A 586 2.14 -3.72 24.99
C ILE A 586 0.81 -4.33 24.51
N ASN A 587 0.89 -5.26 23.56
CA ASN A 587 -0.26 -5.99 23.03
C ASN A 587 -0.54 -7.30 23.77
N GLY A 588 0.21 -7.60 24.85
CA GLY A 588 0.01 -8.78 25.69
C GLY A 588 0.60 -10.08 25.14
N ASN A 589 1.47 -10.00 24.12
CA ASN A 589 2.03 -11.14 23.40
C ASN A 589 3.40 -11.63 23.91
N GLY A 590 3.97 -10.97 24.93
CA GLY A 590 5.27 -11.31 25.51
C GLY A 590 5.50 -10.61 26.86
N LEU A 591 6.67 -10.81 27.44
CA LEU A 591 7.18 -10.10 28.60
C LEU A 591 7.86 -8.80 28.17
N ASN A 592 7.71 -7.74 28.96
CA ASN A 592 8.54 -6.54 28.77
C ASN A 592 9.95 -6.78 29.36
N ASN A 593 10.75 -7.58 28.67
CA ASN A 593 12.18 -7.80 28.96
C ASN A 593 13.09 -6.96 28.05
N GLY A 594 12.50 -6.16 27.14
CA GLY A 594 13.18 -5.23 26.25
C GLY A 594 13.71 -5.88 24.99
N GLY A 595 14.55 -5.15 24.25
CA GLY A 595 15.23 -5.62 23.05
C GLY A 595 16.37 -4.67 22.69
N GLU A 596 16.94 -4.85 21.51
CA GLU A 596 17.96 -3.97 20.95
C GLU A 596 17.47 -3.40 19.61
N LEU A 597 17.58 -2.08 19.42
CA LEU A 597 17.40 -1.49 18.11
C LEU A 597 18.67 -1.70 17.29
N MET A 598 18.50 -2.16 16.06
CA MET A 598 19.59 -2.63 15.21
C MET A 598 19.66 -1.82 13.93
N TYR A 599 20.88 -1.61 13.45
CA TYR A 599 21.20 -1.15 12.11
C TYR A 599 21.90 -2.25 11.34
N ALA A 600 21.57 -2.44 10.07
CA ALA A 600 22.34 -3.24 9.14
C ALA A 600 22.31 -2.62 7.74
N SER A 601 23.19 -3.07 6.84
CA SER A 601 23.01 -2.76 5.41
C SER A 601 23.49 -3.89 4.51
N LEU A 602 22.82 -4.00 3.37
CA LEU A 602 22.99 -5.07 2.38
C LEU A 602 23.37 -4.45 1.05
N ASP A 603 24.30 -5.06 0.34
CA ASP A 603 24.43 -4.95 -1.11
C ASP A 603 23.48 -5.98 -1.73
N ILE A 604 22.56 -5.54 -2.59
CA ILE A 604 21.65 -6.40 -3.32
C ILE A 604 21.88 -6.24 -4.82
N GLU A 605 22.05 -7.36 -5.51
CA GLU A 605 22.15 -7.41 -6.98
C GLU A 605 20.77 -7.20 -7.62
N PHE A 606 20.70 -6.32 -8.63
CA PHE A 606 19.52 -6.10 -9.47
C PHE A 606 19.75 -6.73 -10.87
N PRO A 607 19.25 -7.94 -11.16
CA PRO A 607 19.49 -8.62 -12.44
C PRO A 607 19.17 -7.79 -13.69
N ASP A 608 20.06 -7.86 -14.70
CA ASP A 608 19.88 -7.22 -16.02
C ASP A 608 18.56 -7.58 -16.69
N ALA A 609 18.05 -8.80 -16.46
CA ALA A 609 16.80 -9.27 -17.05
C ALA A 609 15.57 -8.46 -16.57
N TRP A 610 15.70 -7.77 -15.44
CA TRP A 610 14.65 -6.95 -14.83
C TRP A 610 14.91 -5.47 -15.01
N VAL A 611 16.13 -5.07 -15.36
CA VAL A 611 16.41 -3.71 -15.78
C VAL A 611 15.94 -3.59 -17.22
N PRO A 612 15.06 -2.64 -17.58
CA PRO A 612 14.73 -2.39 -18.96
C PRO A 612 16.05 -2.14 -19.72
N THR A 613 16.42 -3.03 -20.65
CA THR A 613 17.62 -2.85 -21.47
C THR A 613 17.41 -1.60 -22.33
N SER A 614 17.88 -0.46 -21.85
CA SER A 614 17.70 0.83 -22.51
C SER A 614 18.66 0.98 -23.70
N THR A 615 18.31 0.32 -24.80
CA THR A 615 18.47 0.88 -26.15
C THR A 615 17.30 0.45 -27.03
N ASP A 616 16.09 0.67 -26.55
CA ASP A 616 15.01 1.16 -27.38
C ASP A 616 14.16 2.06 -26.47
N ASP A 617 13.85 3.27 -26.96
CA ASP A 617 12.66 4.01 -26.54
C ASP A 617 11.44 3.15 -26.88
N ASN A 618 11.27 2.04 -26.17
CA ASN A 618 10.01 1.37 -26.02
C ASN A 618 9.32 2.01 -24.80
N GLU A 619 9.06 3.32 -24.88
CA GLU A 619 7.65 3.69 -24.81
C GLU A 619 6.96 2.65 -25.70
N ILE A 620 6.05 1.81 -25.21
CA ILE A 620 5.10 1.20 -26.15
C ILE A 620 4.63 2.39 -26.97
N PRO A 621 4.97 2.52 -28.27
CA PRO A 621 4.67 3.74 -28.96
C PRO A 621 3.16 3.79 -28.88
N THR A 622 2.63 4.80 -28.20
CA THR A 622 1.20 4.99 -28.11
C THR A 622 0.80 5.45 -29.52
N LEU A 623 0.83 4.55 -30.51
CA LEU A 623 0.65 4.88 -31.94
C LEU A 623 -0.67 5.64 -32.14
N GLY A 624 -1.63 5.45 -31.23
CA GLY A 624 -2.65 6.44 -30.91
C GLY A 624 -3.27 6.26 -29.53
N PHE A 625 -4.24 7.12 -29.21
CA PHE A 625 -5.11 7.04 -28.03
C PHE A 625 -6.58 7.14 -28.49
N LEU A 626 -7.49 6.38 -27.88
CA LEU A 626 -8.92 6.41 -28.19
C LEU A 626 -9.71 6.79 -26.93
N ALA A 627 -10.23 8.01 -26.90
CA ALA A 627 -10.99 8.50 -25.76
C ALA A 627 -12.39 7.88 -25.71
N GLN A 628 -12.97 7.87 -24.51
CA GLN A 628 -14.40 7.60 -24.32
C GLN A 628 -15.25 8.66 -25.06
N ASN A 629 -16.31 8.22 -25.75
CA ASN A 629 -17.20 9.11 -26.49
C ASN A 629 -17.95 10.03 -25.51
N TYR A 630 -18.10 11.31 -25.84
CA TYR A 630 -18.86 12.27 -25.02
C TYR A 630 -19.88 13.05 -25.84
N PRO A 631 -21.14 13.17 -25.38
CA PRO A 631 -21.70 12.53 -24.17
C PRO A 631 -21.81 11.00 -24.29
N ASN A 632 -21.95 10.29 -23.17
CA ASN A 632 -22.29 8.86 -23.09
C ASN A 632 -23.08 8.59 -21.77
N PRO A 633 -24.36 8.20 -21.80
CA PRO A 633 -25.18 7.94 -22.99
C PRO A 633 -25.42 9.19 -23.85
N PHE A 634 -25.72 9.01 -25.14
CA PHE A 634 -25.88 10.12 -26.09
C PHE A 634 -27.20 10.07 -26.86
N ASN A 635 -27.67 11.24 -27.32
CA ASN A 635 -28.86 11.41 -28.16
C ASN A 635 -28.75 12.67 -29.05
N PRO A 636 -28.88 12.59 -30.39
CA PRO A 636 -28.59 11.45 -31.24
C PRO A 636 -27.10 11.38 -31.60
N SER A 637 -26.27 12.30 -31.13
CA SER A 637 -24.85 12.41 -31.51
C SER A 637 -23.87 12.41 -30.33
N THR A 638 -22.70 11.83 -30.55
CA THR A 638 -21.57 11.83 -29.61
C THR A 638 -20.28 12.12 -30.36
N THR A 639 -19.31 12.72 -29.65
CA THR A 639 -17.98 13.01 -30.19
C THR A 639 -17.00 11.96 -29.66
N ILE A 640 -16.26 11.33 -30.57
CA ILE A 640 -15.17 10.41 -30.28
C ILE A 640 -13.87 11.17 -30.55
N LYS A 641 -13.09 11.43 -29.50
CA LYS A 641 -11.76 12.02 -29.62
C LYS A 641 -10.72 10.91 -29.71
N TYR A 642 -9.68 11.13 -30.49
CA TYR A 642 -8.58 10.19 -30.63
C TYR A 642 -7.30 10.94 -30.99
N GLU A 643 -6.18 10.42 -30.53
CA GLU A 643 -4.85 10.95 -30.81
C GLU A 643 -4.09 10.00 -31.72
N ILE A 644 -3.26 10.56 -32.59
CA ILE A 644 -2.32 9.85 -33.43
C ILE A 644 -0.93 10.38 -33.08
N LYS A 645 -0.01 9.52 -32.62
CA LYS A 645 1.37 9.93 -32.28
C LYS A 645 2.33 9.74 -33.44
N GLU A 646 2.05 8.80 -34.36
CA GLU A 646 2.82 8.58 -35.58
C GLU A 646 1.94 8.62 -36.83
N ALA A 647 2.46 9.18 -37.94
CA ALA A 647 1.68 9.30 -39.16
C ALA A 647 1.36 7.92 -39.77
N GLY A 648 0.07 7.61 -39.95
CA GLY A 648 -0.36 6.29 -40.38
C GLY A 648 -1.83 6.24 -40.78
N ASN A 649 -2.25 5.09 -41.31
CA ASN A 649 -3.66 4.84 -41.58
C ASN A 649 -4.41 4.59 -40.26
N VAL A 650 -5.55 5.26 -40.10
CA VAL A 650 -6.42 5.17 -38.94
C VAL A 650 -7.77 4.68 -39.39
N THR A 651 -8.30 3.68 -38.71
CA THR A 651 -9.68 3.21 -38.92
C THR A 651 -10.45 3.29 -37.60
N ILE A 652 -11.61 3.95 -37.62
CA ILE A 652 -12.57 3.92 -36.49
C ILE A 652 -13.90 3.35 -37.00
N GLU A 653 -14.32 2.23 -36.42
CA GLU A 653 -15.53 1.49 -36.81
C GLU A 653 -16.45 1.29 -35.60
N VAL A 654 -17.76 1.33 -35.84
CA VAL A 654 -18.81 1.08 -34.84
C VAL A 654 -19.42 -0.30 -35.06
N PHE A 655 -19.67 -1.03 -33.97
CA PHE A 655 -20.24 -2.37 -33.93
C PHE A 655 -21.44 -2.43 -32.99
N ASN A 656 -22.40 -3.32 -33.27
CA ASN A 656 -23.48 -3.64 -32.34
C ASN A 656 -23.07 -4.77 -31.37
N ILE A 657 -23.94 -5.07 -30.39
CA ILE A 657 -23.70 -6.14 -29.40
C ILE A 657 -23.51 -7.55 -29.98
N LYS A 658 -23.91 -7.78 -31.24
CA LYS A 658 -23.70 -9.05 -31.95
C LYS A 658 -22.36 -9.09 -32.70
N GLY A 659 -21.49 -8.09 -32.50
CA GLY A 659 -20.23 -7.95 -33.21
C GLY A 659 -20.38 -7.56 -34.69
N GLN A 660 -21.58 -7.16 -35.14
CA GLN A 660 -21.80 -6.77 -36.53
C GLN A 660 -21.38 -5.30 -36.71
N LYS A 661 -20.60 -5.02 -37.76
CA LYS A 661 -20.22 -3.65 -38.10
C LYS A 661 -21.45 -2.84 -38.53
N VAL A 662 -21.59 -1.65 -37.93
CA VAL A 662 -22.70 -0.71 -38.09
C VAL A 662 -22.29 0.48 -38.95
N LYS A 663 -21.11 1.07 -38.69
CA LYS A 663 -20.64 2.28 -39.38
C LYS A 663 -19.12 2.30 -39.45
N THR A 664 -18.54 2.76 -40.55
CA THR A 664 -17.15 3.20 -40.58
C THR A 664 -17.12 4.72 -40.42
N LEU A 665 -16.51 5.22 -39.34
CA LEU A 665 -16.44 6.66 -39.03
C LEU A 665 -15.20 7.31 -39.65
N ILE A 666 -14.06 6.62 -39.60
CA ILE A 666 -12.77 7.07 -40.13
C ILE A 666 -12.10 5.89 -40.82
N ASN A 667 -11.47 6.13 -41.97
CA ASN A 667 -10.60 5.19 -42.66
C ASN A 667 -9.64 5.97 -43.57
N GLU A 668 -8.74 6.73 -42.96
CA GLU A 668 -7.92 7.74 -43.64
C GLU A 668 -6.48 7.74 -43.10
N TYR A 669 -5.55 8.34 -43.85
CA TYR A 669 -4.17 8.55 -43.41
C TYR A 669 -4.09 9.85 -42.60
N HIS A 670 -3.67 9.77 -41.34
CA HIS A 670 -3.51 10.92 -40.46
C HIS A 670 -2.03 11.15 -40.13
N THR A 671 -1.66 12.41 -39.91
CA THR A 671 -0.34 12.77 -39.33
C THR A 671 -0.45 12.81 -37.81
N ALA A 672 0.68 12.86 -37.10
CA ALA A 672 0.68 13.00 -35.65
C ALA A 672 -0.09 14.27 -35.20
N ASN A 673 -1.24 14.10 -34.54
CA ASN A 673 -2.10 15.16 -34.00
C ASN A 673 -3.27 14.59 -33.18
N ASN A 674 -4.00 15.48 -32.51
CA ASN A 674 -5.30 15.21 -31.91
C ASN A 674 -6.43 15.40 -32.92
N TYR A 675 -7.35 14.43 -32.97
CA TYR A 675 -8.49 14.41 -33.88
C TYR A 675 -9.80 14.16 -33.13
N SER A 676 -10.91 14.45 -33.80
CA SER A 676 -12.22 14.03 -33.34
C SER A 676 -13.13 13.66 -34.51
N THR A 677 -14.04 12.73 -34.27
CA THR A 677 -15.10 12.35 -35.20
C THR A 677 -16.44 12.29 -34.47
N VAL A 678 -17.53 12.52 -35.19
CA VAL A 678 -18.87 12.53 -34.62
C VAL A 678 -19.65 11.35 -35.17
N TRP A 679 -20.23 10.56 -34.28
CA TRP A 679 -21.25 9.59 -34.66
C TRP A 679 -22.63 10.10 -34.29
N ASN A 680 -23.58 10.02 -35.22
CA ASN A 680 -24.94 10.54 -35.09
C ASN A 680 -26.01 9.43 -35.04
N GLY A 681 -25.63 8.21 -34.64
CA GLY A 681 -26.57 7.09 -34.54
C GLY A 681 -27.09 6.58 -35.89
N MET A 682 -26.33 6.74 -36.97
CA MET A 682 -26.64 6.20 -38.30
C MET A 682 -25.70 5.04 -38.68
N ASN A 683 -26.20 4.10 -39.49
CA ASN A 683 -25.40 3.03 -40.10
C ASN A 683 -24.75 3.48 -41.43
N ASP A 684 -24.01 2.59 -42.10
CA ASP A 684 -23.37 2.87 -43.40
C ASP A 684 -24.35 3.24 -44.52
N ASN A 685 -25.62 2.82 -44.43
CA ASN A 685 -26.70 3.18 -45.38
C ASN A 685 -27.41 4.50 -45.02
N ASN A 686 -26.90 5.26 -44.03
CA ASN A 686 -27.52 6.46 -43.46
C ASN A 686 -28.91 6.23 -42.84
N GLU A 687 -29.17 5.00 -42.41
CA GLU A 687 -30.38 4.65 -41.66
C GLU A 687 -30.11 4.75 -40.16
N SER A 688 -31.13 5.21 -39.44
CA SER A 688 -31.09 5.35 -37.98
C SER A 688 -31.03 3.98 -37.29
N VAL A 689 -30.08 3.79 -36.36
CA VAL A 689 -29.98 2.54 -35.56
C VAL A 689 -30.82 2.61 -34.28
N SER A 690 -31.13 1.47 -33.65
CA SER A 690 -31.96 1.43 -32.42
C SER A 690 -31.20 1.93 -31.18
N SER A 691 -31.92 2.38 -30.15
CA SER A 691 -31.32 2.58 -28.82
C SER A 691 -30.66 1.28 -28.33
N GLY A 692 -29.55 1.39 -27.59
CA GLY A 692 -28.83 0.24 -27.07
C GLY A 692 -27.33 0.45 -26.97
N ILE A 693 -26.63 -0.63 -26.63
CA ILE A 693 -25.18 -0.66 -26.47
C ILE A 693 -24.52 -0.89 -27.83
N TYR A 694 -23.50 -0.09 -28.10
CA TYR A 694 -22.61 -0.20 -29.24
C TYR A 694 -21.17 -0.17 -28.77
N PHE A 695 -20.26 -0.67 -29.60
CA PHE A 695 -18.82 -0.58 -29.38
C PHE A 695 -18.21 0.18 -30.54
N TYR A 696 -17.16 0.96 -30.30
CA TYR A 696 -16.34 1.50 -31.37
C TYR A 696 -14.89 1.09 -31.18
N LYS A 697 -14.25 0.77 -32.29
CA LYS A 697 -12.90 0.23 -32.35
C LYS A 697 -12.03 1.16 -33.17
N MET A 698 -10.87 1.52 -32.64
CA MET A 698 -9.82 2.21 -33.39
C MET A 698 -8.69 1.23 -33.71
N LYS A 699 -8.17 1.33 -34.93
CA LYS A 699 -6.94 0.65 -35.35
C LYS A 699 -6.02 1.63 -36.06
N THR A 700 -4.76 1.70 -35.63
CA THR A 700 -3.69 2.41 -36.35
C THR A 700 -2.34 1.78 -36.05
N GLY A 701 -1.56 1.44 -37.08
CA GLY A 701 -0.35 0.61 -36.90
C GLY A 701 -0.66 -0.66 -36.09
N ASP A 702 0.07 -0.84 -34.99
CA ASP A 702 -0.11 -1.93 -34.02
C ASP A 702 -1.08 -1.58 -32.86
N TYR A 703 -1.53 -0.32 -32.75
CA TYR A 703 -2.52 0.11 -31.76
C TYR A 703 -3.93 -0.35 -32.14
N ASN A 704 -4.61 -0.98 -31.18
CA ASN A 704 -5.98 -1.48 -31.30
C ASN A 704 -6.73 -1.28 -29.96
N SER A 705 -7.76 -0.44 -29.96
CA SER A 705 -8.54 -0.13 -28.76
C SER A 705 -10.04 -0.17 -29.05
N VAL A 706 -10.82 -0.68 -28.09
CA VAL A 706 -12.28 -0.81 -28.17
C VAL A 706 -12.90 -0.11 -26.97
N LYS A 707 -13.93 0.71 -27.20
CA LYS A 707 -14.68 1.41 -26.16
C LYS A 707 -16.19 1.21 -26.36
N LYS A 708 -16.93 1.20 -25.25
CA LYS A 708 -18.39 0.97 -25.19
C LYS A 708 -19.14 2.30 -25.21
N MET A 709 -20.27 2.39 -25.92
CA MET A 709 -21.14 3.56 -25.94
C MET A 709 -22.62 3.19 -25.90
N ILE A 710 -23.46 4.08 -25.34
CA ILE A 710 -24.89 3.87 -25.15
C ILE A 710 -25.66 4.94 -25.91
N LEU A 711 -26.41 4.53 -26.93
CA LEU A 711 -27.34 5.39 -27.66
C LEU A 711 -28.72 5.34 -26.99
N MET A 712 -29.24 6.50 -26.60
CA MET A 712 -30.61 6.66 -26.10
C MET A 712 -31.39 7.51 -27.08
N LYS A 713 -32.42 6.96 -27.74
CA LYS A 713 -33.35 7.74 -28.58
C LYS A 713 -34.59 8.18 -27.83
#